data_AF-A0A8S1ZVN1-F1
#
_entry.id   AF-A0A8S1ZVN1-F1
#
_cell.length_a   1.000
_cell.length_b   1.000
_cell.length_c   1.000
_cell.angle_alpha   90.00
_cell.angle_beta   90.00
_cell.angle_gamma   90.00
#
_symmetry.space_group_name_H-M   'P 1'
#
loop_
_entity.id
_entity.type
_entity.pdbx_description
1 polymer ?
#
loop_
_entity_poly.entity_id
_entity_poly.type
_entity_poly.pdbx_seq_one_letter_code
_entity_poly.pdbx_strand_id
1 'polypeptide(L)'
;MGAEKKWLFTLFSVVFLSVFLLLLYSISAFTSKPFPSSIRHGAHYPPAFAYYITGGRGDNDRIFRLLLAVYHPRNRYLIHLGAEATDAERLALLSDLKSVPAVNAFGNVDVLGKVDRLSENGASKIASTLHAVSILLKLDRTWNWFIELSALDYPLITQDDLSHVFASVNRSLNFIDHTSDLAWKEAQRIKPIVVDPALYLARRTQLFTATEKRPTPDAFKVFTGKRFSSPWIVLSRSFLEYCIFGWDNLPRILLMYFNNVILSEECYFHTVICNAPEFINTTVNGDLRYMIWDSPPKMEPHFLTVSDFEQMAQSGAAFARQFKKDDPVLDMVDREILKRGRYRVTPGAWCSSHSSWWTDPCSEWDEVNIVKAGPQAKKLDETITNFLDDLNSQSNQCNFAGVNLSRRVYLRISSSSPSLRLQSFPWINKASILMVHRSFHASSVETQVSANDVSQDADKICKILTKFTDSNVETLLNEASVKLSPALIEEVLKKLSNAGVLALSVFKWAENQKGFKHTTSNYNALIESLGKIKQFKLIWNLVDDMKQKKLLSKDTFALISRRYARARKVKEAIAAFHKMEDYGFKMESSDFNRMLDTLSKSRNVGDAQKVFDKMKKKRFEPDIKSYTILLEGWGQELNLLRVNEVYGEMKDEGFEPDVVAYGIIINAHCKAKKYDEAVRFFNEMEQRNCKPSPHIFCSLINGLGSEKKLNDALEFFERSKSSGFPLEAPTYNALVGAYCWSQRMEDAFKTVDEMRSKGIGPNARTYDIILHHLIRMQRTKEAYEVYQKMSCEPTVSTYEIMVRMFCNKERLDMAIKIWDEMKGKGVLPGMHMFSSLITALCHENKLDEACEYFNEMLDVGIRPPGHMFSRLKQTLLDEGRKDKVADLAVKMDRLRKSQLVG
;
A
#
# COMPACT_ATOMS: atom_id res chain seq x y z
N MET A 1 -56.39 30.61 -54.91
CA MET A 1 -55.23 31.28 -54.30
C MET A 1 -54.57 30.40 -53.21
N GLY A 2 -54.07 29.21 -53.55
CA GLY A 2 -53.74 28.18 -52.54
C GLY A 2 -52.37 27.49 -52.65
N ALA A 3 -51.48 27.94 -53.54
CA ALA A 3 -50.18 27.31 -53.75
C ALA A 3 -48.97 28.18 -53.36
N GLU A 4 -49.10 29.52 -53.35
CA GLU A 4 -47.95 30.41 -53.13
C GLU A 4 -47.58 30.66 -51.66
N LYS A 5 -48.41 30.24 -50.68
CA LYS A 5 -48.15 30.52 -49.25
C LYS A 5 -47.45 29.39 -48.49
N LYS A 6 -47.29 28.19 -49.07
CA LYS A 6 -46.65 27.06 -48.37
C LYS A 6 -45.14 27.20 -48.24
N TRP A 7 -44.48 27.79 -49.23
CA TRP A 7 -43.02 27.96 -49.20
C TRP A 7 -42.58 29.00 -48.17
N LEU A 8 -43.40 30.04 -47.94
CA LEU A 8 -43.16 31.04 -46.90
C LEU A 8 -43.19 30.43 -45.49
N PHE A 9 -44.09 29.48 -45.23
CA PHE A 9 -44.18 28.84 -43.91
C PHE A 9 -42.98 27.91 -43.64
N THR A 10 -42.52 27.18 -44.66
CA THR A 10 -41.28 26.37 -44.56
C THR A 10 -40.04 27.24 -44.41
N LEU A 11 -39.98 28.39 -45.09
CA LEU A 11 -38.85 29.32 -44.94
C LEU A 11 -38.83 29.92 -43.53
N PHE A 12 -40.00 30.31 -43.00
CA PHE A 12 -40.10 30.86 -41.64
C PHE A 12 -39.74 29.84 -40.56
N SER A 13 -40.15 28.57 -40.74
CA SER A 13 -39.84 27.52 -39.77
C SER A 13 -38.37 27.09 -39.80
N VAL A 14 -37.72 27.07 -40.97
CA VAL A 14 -36.28 26.83 -41.08
C VAL A 14 -35.48 27.99 -40.49
N VAL A 15 -35.87 29.24 -40.77
CA VAL A 15 -35.23 30.43 -40.18
C VAL A 15 -35.42 30.44 -38.67
N PHE A 16 -36.63 30.16 -38.18
CA PHE A 16 -36.90 30.08 -36.74
C PHE A 16 -36.09 28.96 -36.05
N LEU A 17 -35.98 27.78 -36.66
CA LEU A 17 -35.13 26.70 -36.15
C LEU A 17 -33.64 27.08 -36.16
N SER A 18 -33.17 27.75 -37.21
CA SER A 18 -31.78 28.18 -37.31
C SER A 18 -31.44 29.29 -36.30
N VAL A 19 -32.35 30.23 -36.06
CA VAL A 19 -32.19 31.29 -35.05
C VAL A 19 -32.30 30.71 -33.64
N PHE A 20 -33.19 29.74 -33.41
CA PHE A 20 -33.30 29.01 -32.15
C PHE A 20 -32.05 28.17 -31.86
N LEU A 21 -31.50 27.49 -32.88
CA LEU A 21 -30.24 26.76 -32.78
C LEU A 21 -29.04 27.71 -32.58
N LEU A 22 -29.03 28.88 -33.22
CA LEU A 22 -28.01 29.92 -33.01
C LEU A 22 -28.11 30.56 -31.62
N LEU A 23 -29.32 30.73 -31.07
CA LEU A 23 -29.55 31.15 -29.69
C LEU A 23 -29.06 30.08 -28.70
N LEU A 24 -29.37 28.80 -28.93
CA LEU A 24 -28.82 27.69 -28.14
C LEU A 24 -27.29 27.59 -28.23
N TYR A 25 -26.73 27.83 -29.43
CA TYR A 25 -25.28 27.84 -29.64
C TYR A 25 -24.62 29.04 -28.96
N SER A 26 -25.28 30.21 -28.97
CA SER A 26 -24.81 31.43 -28.28
C SER A 26 -24.89 31.29 -26.76
N ILE A 27 -25.89 30.59 -26.22
CA ILE A 27 -25.98 30.24 -24.79
C ILE A 27 -24.87 29.23 -24.42
N SER A 28 -24.55 28.28 -25.30
CA SER A 28 -23.43 27.35 -25.09
C SER A 28 -22.05 28.02 -25.21
N ALA A 29 -21.93 29.08 -26.01
CA ALA A 29 -20.68 29.81 -26.25
C ALA A 29 -20.34 30.85 -25.15
N PHE A 30 -21.27 31.15 -24.24
CA PHE A 30 -21.06 32.09 -23.13
C PHE A 30 -20.94 31.45 -21.73
N THR A 31 -20.88 30.12 -21.63
CA THR A 31 -20.55 29.47 -20.34
C THR A 31 -19.05 29.21 -20.27
N SER A 32 -18.27 30.26 -19.96
CA SER A 32 -16.94 30.03 -19.41
C SER A 32 -17.13 29.20 -18.14
N LYS A 33 -16.67 27.94 -18.12
CA LYS A 33 -16.64 27.15 -16.89
C LYS A 33 -15.96 28.00 -15.81
N PRO A 34 -16.64 28.40 -14.72
CA PRO A 34 -15.98 29.16 -13.68
C PRO A 34 -14.85 28.30 -13.13
N PHE A 35 -13.62 28.84 -13.12
CA PHE A 35 -12.52 28.17 -12.44
C PHE A 35 -12.89 28.05 -10.96
N PRO A 36 -12.70 26.89 -10.31
CA PRO A 36 -12.96 26.76 -8.88
C PRO A 36 -12.10 27.78 -8.10
N SER A 37 -12.72 28.53 -7.19
CA SER A 37 -12.00 29.49 -6.35
C SER A 37 -10.97 28.74 -5.49
N SER A 38 -9.81 29.36 -5.25
CA SER A 38 -8.72 28.71 -4.53
C SER A 38 -9.08 28.47 -3.07
N ILE A 39 -9.22 27.21 -2.67
CA ILE A 39 -9.43 26.85 -1.26
C ILE A 39 -8.13 27.06 -0.49
N ARG A 40 -8.19 27.82 0.60
CA ARG A 40 -7.05 28.11 1.48
C ARG A 40 -7.25 27.43 2.84
N HIS A 41 -6.15 26.90 3.37
CA HIS A 41 -6.13 26.13 4.61
C HIS A 41 -5.12 26.74 5.59
N GLY A 42 -5.32 26.49 6.88
CA GLY A 42 -4.49 27.02 7.96
C GLY A 42 -5.33 27.46 9.16
N ALA A 43 -4.68 27.89 10.23
CA ALA A 43 -5.34 28.30 11.46
C ALA A 43 -6.26 29.53 11.27
N HIS A 44 -5.91 30.43 10.34
CA HIS A 44 -6.66 31.66 10.04
C HIS A 44 -7.82 31.48 9.05
N TYR A 45 -8.02 30.27 8.53
CA TYR A 45 -9.10 29.94 7.60
C TYR A 45 -10.12 29.02 8.28
N PRO A 46 -11.39 29.03 7.85
CA PRO A 46 -12.41 28.12 8.39
C PRO A 46 -11.94 26.66 8.33
N PRO A 47 -12.35 25.83 9.28
CA PRO A 47 -11.96 24.42 9.29
C PRO A 47 -12.53 23.68 8.08
N ALA A 48 -11.92 22.53 7.79
CA ALA A 48 -12.40 21.60 6.78
C ALA A 48 -12.68 20.24 7.42
N PHE A 49 -13.73 19.59 6.97
CA PHE A 49 -14.19 18.31 7.51
C PHE A 49 -14.02 17.20 6.48
N ALA A 50 -13.64 16.02 6.95
CA ALA A 50 -13.62 14.80 6.17
C ALA A 50 -14.80 13.93 6.57
N TYR A 51 -15.78 13.80 5.68
CA TYR A 51 -16.96 12.99 5.89
C TYR A 51 -16.77 11.59 5.32
N TYR A 52 -17.06 10.59 6.13
CA TYR A 52 -17.23 9.21 5.68
C TYR A 52 -18.71 8.85 5.77
N ILE A 53 -19.36 8.71 4.61
CA ILE A 53 -20.81 8.46 4.53
C ILE A 53 -21.05 7.02 4.10
N THR A 54 -21.71 6.25 4.95
CA THR A 54 -22.00 4.83 4.73
C THR A 54 -23.47 4.58 4.41
N GLY A 55 -23.77 3.55 3.63
CA GLY A 55 -25.13 3.01 3.51
C GLY A 55 -25.13 1.69 2.77
N GLY A 56 -26.29 1.04 2.77
CA GLY A 56 -26.46 -0.30 2.21
C GLY A 56 -27.27 -0.32 0.93
N ARG A 57 -27.87 -1.47 0.66
CA ARG A 57 -28.74 -1.69 -0.50
C ARG A 57 -29.98 -0.79 -0.42
N GLY A 58 -30.28 -0.06 -1.48
CA GLY A 58 -31.44 0.84 -1.55
C GLY A 58 -31.26 2.23 -0.88
N ASP A 59 -30.09 2.52 -0.31
CA ASP A 59 -29.81 3.79 0.36
C ASP A 59 -29.27 4.89 -0.56
N ASN A 60 -29.15 4.64 -1.87
CA ASN A 60 -28.64 5.62 -2.85
C ASN A 60 -29.25 7.01 -2.71
N ASP A 61 -30.58 7.12 -2.73
CA ASP A 61 -31.29 8.39 -2.64
C ASP A 61 -31.03 9.10 -1.30
N ARG A 62 -30.89 8.30 -0.23
CA ARG A 62 -30.65 8.81 1.13
C ARG A 62 -29.25 9.37 1.26
N ILE A 63 -28.25 8.64 0.79
CA ILE A 63 -26.85 9.10 0.75
C ILE A 63 -26.75 10.33 -0.14
N PHE A 64 -27.40 10.34 -1.31
CA PHE A 64 -27.39 11.48 -2.20
C PHE A 64 -28.00 12.72 -1.54
N ARG A 65 -29.19 12.59 -0.94
CA ARG A 65 -29.85 13.68 -0.19
C ARG A 65 -28.98 14.15 0.97
N LEU A 66 -28.44 13.24 1.78
CA LEU A 66 -27.56 13.53 2.92
C LEU A 66 -26.31 14.26 2.48
N LEU A 67 -25.61 13.78 1.45
CA LEU A 67 -24.42 14.43 0.93
C LEU A 67 -24.72 15.86 0.53
N LEU A 68 -25.78 16.11 -0.23
CA LEU A 68 -26.16 17.46 -0.62
C LEU A 68 -26.47 18.35 0.60
N ALA A 69 -27.00 17.77 1.68
CA ALA A 69 -27.32 18.49 2.91
C ALA A 69 -26.04 18.92 3.65
N VAL A 70 -25.01 18.08 3.64
CA VAL A 70 -23.72 18.35 4.30
C VAL A 70 -22.64 18.87 3.34
N TYR A 71 -22.95 19.12 2.07
CA TYR A 71 -21.94 19.48 1.08
C TYR A 71 -21.42 20.91 1.29
N HIS A 72 -20.11 21.06 1.12
CA HIS A 72 -19.38 22.32 1.12
C HIS A 72 -18.06 22.12 0.33
N PRO A 73 -17.62 23.07 -0.52
CA PRO A 73 -16.42 22.92 -1.34
C PRO A 73 -15.13 22.65 -0.56
N ARG A 74 -15.03 23.15 0.67
CA ARG A 74 -13.85 23.00 1.55
C ARG A 74 -13.67 21.60 2.13
N ASN A 75 -14.74 20.82 2.18
CA ASN A 75 -14.76 19.52 2.85
C ASN A 75 -14.40 18.40 1.87
N ARG A 76 -13.98 17.26 2.41
CA ARG A 76 -13.72 16.03 1.64
C ARG A 76 -14.76 14.98 1.99
N TYR A 77 -15.29 14.29 0.99
CA TYR A 77 -16.32 13.27 1.17
C TYR A 77 -15.86 11.94 0.59
N LEU A 78 -15.99 10.89 1.39
CA LEU A 78 -15.79 9.52 0.96
C LEU A 78 -17.08 8.74 1.21
N ILE A 79 -17.68 8.24 0.15
CA ILE A 79 -18.94 7.52 0.18
C ILE A 79 -18.68 6.02 0.07
N HIS A 80 -19.30 5.24 0.94
CA HIS A 80 -19.23 3.79 0.95
C HIS A 80 -20.61 3.18 0.91
N LEU A 81 -20.92 2.58 -0.23
CA LEU A 81 -22.05 1.67 -0.37
C LEU A 81 -21.57 0.25 -0.06
N GLY A 82 -22.11 -0.37 1.00
CA GLY A 82 -21.75 -1.72 1.44
C GLY A 82 -21.91 -2.78 0.34
N ALA A 83 -21.32 -3.96 0.53
CA ALA A 83 -21.22 -4.98 -0.53
C ALA A 83 -22.57 -5.55 -0.99
N GLU A 84 -23.62 -5.33 -0.21
CA GLU A 84 -25.01 -5.63 -0.52
C GLU A 84 -25.62 -4.74 -1.61
N ALA A 85 -25.05 -3.55 -1.85
CA ALA A 85 -25.45 -2.70 -2.98
C ALA A 85 -24.89 -3.25 -4.30
N THR A 86 -25.68 -3.12 -5.36
CA THR A 86 -25.32 -3.54 -6.72
C THR A 86 -24.35 -2.55 -7.37
N ASP A 87 -23.57 -3.00 -8.36
CA ASP A 87 -22.71 -2.10 -9.13
C ASP A 87 -23.52 -1.07 -9.92
N ALA A 88 -24.76 -1.42 -10.32
CA ALA A 88 -25.70 -0.49 -10.93
C ALA A 88 -26.08 0.64 -9.96
N GLU A 89 -26.38 0.34 -8.70
CA GLU A 89 -26.64 1.35 -7.67
C GLU A 89 -25.44 2.29 -7.48
N ARG A 90 -24.21 1.76 -7.43
CA ARG A 90 -22.99 2.58 -7.30
C ARG A 90 -22.77 3.50 -8.51
N LEU A 91 -22.98 2.98 -9.72
CA LEU A 91 -22.84 3.74 -10.95
C LEU A 91 -23.93 4.82 -11.09
N ALA A 92 -25.16 4.52 -10.68
CA ALA A 92 -26.26 5.49 -10.63
C ALA A 92 -25.91 6.65 -9.69
N LEU A 93 -25.48 6.33 -8.46
CA LEU A 93 -25.05 7.35 -7.51
C LEU A 93 -23.91 8.21 -8.07
N LEU A 94 -22.90 7.61 -8.70
CA LEU A 94 -21.82 8.35 -9.36
C LEU A 94 -22.31 9.27 -10.49
N SER A 95 -23.32 8.85 -11.24
CA SER A 95 -23.96 9.66 -12.28
C SER A 95 -24.68 10.86 -11.66
N ASP A 96 -25.46 10.63 -10.61
CA ASP A 96 -26.21 11.68 -9.91
C ASP A 96 -25.26 12.71 -9.28
N LEU A 97 -24.15 12.26 -8.67
CA LEU A 97 -23.13 13.13 -8.10
C LEU A 97 -22.46 14.02 -9.15
N LYS A 98 -22.18 13.47 -10.34
CA LYS A 98 -21.58 14.25 -11.45
C LYS A 98 -22.55 15.26 -12.05
N SER A 99 -23.85 15.06 -11.88
CA SER A 99 -24.87 16.01 -12.35
C SER A 99 -24.90 17.30 -11.53
N VAL A 100 -24.35 17.28 -10.31
CA VAL A 100 -24.34 18.44 -9.40
C VAL A 100 -23.16 19.34 -9.75
N PRO A 101 -23.39 20.61 -10.18
CA PRO A 101 -22.33 21.49 -10.70
C PRO A 101 -21.16 21.69 -9.73
N ALA A 102 -21.44 21.99 -8.46
CA ALA A 102 -20.40 22.20 -7.44
C ALA A 102 -19.58 20.93 -7.19
N VAL A 103 -20.23 19.78 -7.01
CA VAL A 103 -19.55 18.48 -6.79
C VAL A 103 -18.60 18.16 -7.94
N ASN A 104 -19.05 18.35 -9.18
CA ASN A 104 -18.25 18.10 -10.37
C ASN A 104 -17.10 19.10 -10.53
N ALA A 105 -17.31 20.37 -10.18
CA ALA A 105 -16.31 21.42 -10.30
C ALA A 105 -15.17 21.30 -9.27
N PHE A 106 -15.50 21.02 -8.00
CA PHE A 106 -14.51 20.93 -6.93
C PHE A 106 -13.88 19.54 -6.78
N GLY A 107 -14.52 18.48 -7.31
CA GLY A 107 -13.95 17.13 -7.32
C GLY A 107 -13.60 16.59 -5.93
N ASN A 108 -14.39 16.99 -4.92
CA ASN A 108 -14.16 16.74 -3.50
C ASN A 108 -14.98 15.57 -2.92
N VAL A 109 -15.66 14.80 -3.77
CA VAL A 109 -16.48 13.64 -3.42
C VAL A 109 -15.97 12.40 -4.15
N ASP A 110 -15.64 11.35 -3.41
CA ASP A 110 -15.24 10.04 -3.95
C ASP A 110 -16.20 8.94 -3.49
N VAL A 111 -16.45 7.95 -4.36
CA VAL A 111 -17.20 6.73 -4.01
C VAL A 111 -16.23 5.54 -3.99
N LEU A 112 -16.22 4.76 -2.91
CA LEU A 112 -15.37 3.58 -2.78
C LEU A 112 -15.74 2.51 -3.81
N GLY A 113 -14.77 2.14 -4.66
CA GLY A 113 -14.95 1.11 -5.69
C GLY A 113 -14.67 -0.32 -5.22
N LYS A 114 -13.87 -0.52 -4.16
CA LYS A 114 -13.63 -1.83 -3.55
C LYS A 114 -14.47 -1.92 -2.29
N VAL A 115 -15.33 -2.94 -2.22
CA VAL A 115 -16.39 -2.98 -1.22
C VAL A 115 -16.03 -3.84 -0.03
N ASP A 116 -16.06 -3.23 1.15
CA ASP A 116 -16.02 -3.95 2.42
C ASP A 116 -17.43 -4.41 2.81
N ARG A 117 -17.56 -5.66 3.29
CA ARG A 117 -18.79 -6.15 3.92
C ARG A 117 -18.79 -5.70 5.36
N LEU A 118 -19.90 -5.09 5.78
CA LEU A 118 -20.07 -4.62 7.16
C LEU A 118 -20.98 -5.59 7.91
N SER A 119 -20.51 -6.07 9.05
CA SER A 119 -21.36 -6.65 10.08
C SER A 119 -21.72 -5.53 11.05
N GLU A 120 -23.02 -5.28 11.27
CA GLU A 120 -23.51 -4.20 12.14
C GLU A 120 -22.96 -4.29 13.57
N ASN A 121 -22.70 -5.52 14.04
CA ASN A 121 -22.28 -5.78 15.42
C ASN A 121 -20.79 -6.19 15.53
N GLY A 122 -20.06 -6.22 14.41
CA GLY A 122 -18.72 -6.80 14.32
C GLY A 122 -17.59 -5.78 14.15
N ALA A 123 -16.36 -6.29 14.15
CA ALA A 123 -15.15 -5.48 14.00
C ALA A 123 -14.88 -5.00 12.56
N SER A 124 -15.59 -5.54 11.56
CA SER A 124 -15.55 -5.08 10.17
C SER A 124 -15.87 -3.60 10.03
N LYS A 125 -16.69 -3.03 10.91
CA LYS A 125 -17.00 -1.60 10.90
C LYS A 125 -15.79 -0.74 11.29
N ILE A 126 -15.06 -1.09 12.35
CA ILE A 126 -13.77 -0.46 12.68
C ILE A 126 -12.80 -0.58 11.51
N ALA A 127 -12.70 -1.77 10.91
CA ALA A 127 -11.77 -2.00 9.80
C ALA A 127 -12.11 -1.09 8.61
N SER A 128 -13.40 -0.93 8.29
CA SER A 128 -13.89 -0.05 7.24
C SER A 128 -13.63 1.42 7.55
N THR A 129 -13.92 1.86 8.78
CA THR A 129 -13.67 3.24 9.24
C THR A 129 -12.16 3.56 9.19
N LEU A 130 -11.29 2.68 9.68
CA LEU A 130 -9.83 2.84 9.58
C LEU A 130 -9.34 2.82 8.12
N HIS A 131 -9.95 2.00 7.26
CA HIS A 131 -9.66 1.99 5.83
C HIS A 131 -10.02 3.35 5.20
N ALA A 132 -11.23 3.84 5.45
CA ALA A 132 -11.72 5.11 4.96
C ALA A 132 -10.82 6.27 5.40
N VAL A 133 -10.45 6.32 6.68
CA VAL A 133 -9.48 7.29 7.22
C VAL A 133 -8.14 7.20 6.49
N SER A 134 -7.62 6.00 6.25
CA SER A 134 -6.34 5.81 5.55
C SER A 134 -6.37 6.36 4.12
N ILE A 135 -7.53 6.25 3.44
CA ILE A 135 -7.76 6.82 2.11
C ILE A 135 -7.83 8.34 2.21
N LEU A 136 -8.65 8.88 3.12
CA LEU A 136 -8.83 10.32 3.30
C LEU A 136 -7.51 11.03 3.66
N LEU A 137 -6.67 10.44 4.52
CA LEU A 137 -5.33 10.95 4.85
C LEU A 137 -4.39 10.99 3.63
N LYS A 138 -4.59 10.08 2.67
CA LYS A 138 -3.80 9.98 1.44
C LYS A 138 -4.31 10.91 0.34
N LEU A 139 -5.62 11.06 0.21
CA LEU A 139 -6.27 11.91 -0.79
C LEU A 139 -6.15 13.39 -0.45
N ASP A 140 -6.31 13.74 0.83
CA ASP A 140 -6.34 15.12 1.27
C ASP A 140 -5.63 15.32 2.62
N ARG A 141 -4.71 16.29 2.66
CA ARG A 141 -3.92 16.62 3.83
C ARG A 141 -4.45 17.81 4.63
N THR A 142 -5.58 18.36 4.24
CA THR A 142 -5.98 19.72 4.63
C THR A 142 -7.17 19.80 5.59
N TRP A 143 -7.93 18.71 5.75
CA TRP A 143 -9.03 18.61 6.70
C TRP A 143 -8.56 18.50 8.16
N ASN A 144 -9.43 18.87 9.10
CA ASN A 144 -9.13 18.98 10.53
C ASN A 144 -9.85 17.94 11.39
N TRP A 145 -11.14 17.70 11.09
CA TRP A 145 -11.95 16.70 11.77
C TRP A 145 -12.51 15.69 10.80
N PHE A 146 -12.62 14.46 11.26
CA PHE A 146 -13.29 13.35 10.61
C PHE A 146 -14.66 13.14 11.23
N ILE A 147 -15.69 13.03 10.38
CA ILE A 147 -17.07 12.80 10.79
C ILE A 147 -17.59 11.57 10.05
N GLU A 148 -18.00 10.56 10.80
CA GLU A 148 -18.67 9.38 10.24
C GLU A 148 -20.18 9.59 10.23
N LEU A 149 -20.85 9.38 9.10
CA LEU A 149 -22.30 9.40 8.98
C LEU A 149 -22.76 8.14 8.25
N SER A 150 -24.01 7.76 8.47
CA SER A 150 -24.70 6.72 7.73
C SER A 150 -25.94 7.30 7.04
N ALA A 151 -26.56 6.52 6.16
CA ALA A 151 -27.81 6.89 5.49
C ALA A 151 -28.97 7.22 6.46
N LEU A 152 -28.86 6.82 7.72
CA LEU A 152 -29.84 7.03 8.80
C LEU A 152 -29.66 8.36 9.55
N ASP A 153 -28.54 9.07 9.34
CA ASP A 153 -28.23 10.34 9.98
C ASP A 153 -28.62 11.53 9.09
N TYR A 154 -28.89 12.70 9.69
CA TYR A 154 -29.15 13.93 8.95
C TYR A 154 -28.65 15.18 9.71
N PRO A 155 -28.14 16.22 9.04
CA PRO A 155 -27.67 17.44 9.72
C PRO A 155 -28.83 18.29 10.22
N LEU A 156 -28.63 18.92 11.39
CA LEU A 156 -29.50 19.96 11.97
C LEU A 156 -28.91 21.36 11.84
N ILE A 157 -27.88 21.49 11.01
CA ILE A 157 -27.11 22.72 10.88
C ILE A 157 -26.50 22.81 9.47
N THR A 158 -26.29 24.04 8.99
CA THR A 158 -25.58 24.27 7.74
C THR A 158 -24.07 24.04 7.93
N GLN A 159 -23.33 23.83 6.84
CA GLN A 159 -21.87 23.68 6.93
C GLN A 159 -21.16 25.00 7.27
N ASP A 160 -21.74 26.14 6.90
CA ASP A 160 -21.25 27.46 7.30
C ASP A 160 -21.36 27.65 8.82
N ASP A 161 -22.52 27.30 9.40
CA ASP A 161 -22.76 27.35 10.85
C ASP A 161 -21.79 26.42 11.58
N LEU A 162 -21.66 25.17 11.12
CA LEU A 162 -20.71 24.21 11.69
C LEU A 162 -19.27 24.72 11.63
N SER A 163 -18.85 25.23 10.47
CA SER A 163 -17.49 25.76 10.26
C SER A 163 -17.24 27.03 11.07
N HIS A 164 -18.25 27.87 11.24
CA HIS A 164 -18.19 29.09 12.04
C HIS A 164 -17.92 28.76 13.51
N VAL A 165 -18.71 27.85 14.10
CA VAL A 165 -18.52 27.44 15.50
C VAL A 165 -17.18 26.70 15.68
N PHE A 166 -16.84 25.76 14.80
CA PHE A 166 -15.57 25.04 14.90
C PHE A 166 -14.32 25.89 14.59
N ALA A 167 -14.49 27.13 14.11
CA ALA A 167 -13.35 28.05 13.97
C ALA A 167 -12.77 28.50 15.31
N SER A 168 -13.59 28.53 16.38
CA SER A 168 -13.15 28.84 17.75
C SER A 168 -12.69 27.60 18.53
N VAL A 169 -13.02 26.40 18.05
CA VAL A 169 -12.67 25.13 18.70
C VAL A 169 -11.22 24.72 18.40
N ASN A 170 -10.51 24.24 19.43
CA ASN A 170 -9.16 23.70 19.25
C ASN A 170 -9.19 22.44 18.35
N ARG A 171 -8.44 22.49 17.24
CA ARG A 171 -8.38 21.44 16.19
C ARG A 171 -7.84 20.08 16.65
N SER A 172 -7.29 19.99 17.86
CA SER A 172 -6.83 18.73 18.45
C SER A 172 -7.93 17.97 19.21
N LEU A 173 -9.06 18.62 19.52
CA LEU A 173 -10.14 18.03 20.31
C LEU A 173 -10.94 16.98 19.52
N ASN A 174 -11.34 15.95 20.23
CA ASN A 174 -12.12 14.81 19.77
C ASN A 174 -13.45 14.77 20.53
N PHE A 175 -14.56 14.76 19.81
CA PHE A 175 -15.91 14.77 20.37
C PHE A 175 -16.46 13.34 20.36
N ILE A 176 -16.50 12.74 21.55
CA ILE A 176 -16.95 11.37 21.79
C ILE A 176 -17.74 11.29 23.09
N ASP A 177 -18.93 10.69 23.07
CA ASP A 177 -19.61 10.34 24.32
C ASP A 177 -18.90 9.14 24.95
N HIS A 178 -18.45 9.25 26.21
CA HIS A 178 -17.68 8.17 26.84
C HIS A 178 -17.93 8.00 28.34
N THR A 179 -17.82 6.74 28.77
CA THR A 179 -17.79 6.28 30.15
C THR A 179 -16.88 5.07 30.28
N SER A 180 -16.34 4.88 31.48
CA SER A 180 -15.69 3.62 31.88
C SER A 180 -16.55 2.77 32.81
N ASP A 181 -17.76 3.23 33.15
CA ASP A 181 -18.76 2.41 33.81
C ASP A 181 -19.45 1.52 32.77
N LEU A 182 -19.03 0.26 32.73
CA LEU A 182 -19.51 -0.71 31.76
C LEU A 182 -20.86 -1.32 32.16
N ALA A 183 -21.21 -1.32 33.45
CA ALA A 183 -22.42 -1.96 33.99
C ALA A 183 -22.76 -3.31 33.31
N TRP A 184 -23.97 -3.47 32.77
CA TRP A 184 -24.42 -4.67 32.06
C TRP A 184 -23.64 -4.96 30.75
N LYS A 185 -23.03 -3.93 30.14
CA LYS A 185 -22.27 -4.06 28.88
C LYS A 185 -21.01 -4.90 29.07
N GLU A 186 -20.45 -4.92 30.28
CA GLU A 186 -19.30 -5.76 30.58
C GLU A 186 -19.62 -7.24 30.35
N ALA A 187 -20.74 -7.73 30.89
CA ALA A 187 -21.16 -9.11 30.78
C ALA A 187 -21.67 -9.49 29.39
N GLN A 188 -22.30 -8.55 28.68
CA GLN A 188 -22.97 -8.80 27.39
C GLN A 188 -22.13 -8.49 26.16
N ARG A 189 -21.12 -7.60 26.24
CA ARG A 189 -20.36 -7.13 25.07
C ARG A 189 -18.85 -7.36 25.20
N ILE A 190 -18.29 -7.12 26.38
CA ILE A 190 -16.83 -7.17 26.60
C ILE A 190 -16.33 -8.59 26.90
N LYS A 191 -16.99 -9.29 27.84
CA LYS A 191 -16.65 -10.65 28.25
C LYS A 191 -16.90 -11.71 27.17
N PRO A 192 -17.98 -11.64 26.35
CA PRO A 192 -18.16 -12.57 25.25
C PRO A 192 -17.08 -12.43 24.17
N ILE A 193 -16.65 -13.55 23.61
CA ILE A 193 -15.72 -13.59 22.49
C ILE A 193 -16.53 -13.84 21.22
N VAL A 194 -16.46 -12.92 20.27
CA VAL A 194 -17.09 -13.06 18.96
C VAL A 194 -16.07 -13.05 17.84
N VAL A 195 -16.37 -13.73 16.75
CA VAL A 195 -15.60 -13.67 15.50
C VAL A 195 -16.51 -13.08 14.44
N ASP A 196 -16.06 -11.97 13.85
CA ASP A 196 -16.76 -11.34 12.73
C ASP A 196 -16.40 -12.03 11.41
N PRO A 197 -17.30 -12.82 10.83
CA PRO A 197 -17.02 -13.47 9.54
C PRO A 197 -16.91 -12.47 8.40
N ALA A 198 -17.42 -11.24 8.49
CA ALA A 198 -17.31 -10.27 7.40
C ALA A 198 -15.85 -9.91 7.07
N LEU A 199 -14.94 -10.07 8.04
CA LEU A 199 -13.49 -9.90 7.85
C LEU A 199 -12.80 -11.07 7.14
N TYR A 200 -13.39 -12.28 7.15
CA TYR A 200 -12.71 -13.51 6.75
C TYR A 200 -13.49 -14.37 5.73
N LEU A 201 -14.81 -14.23 5.64
CA LEU A 201 -15.73 -15.08 4.88
C LEU A 201 -16.67 -14.23 4.03
N ALA A 202 -16.57 -14.41 2.71
CA ALA A 202 -17.27 -13.59 1.72
C ALA A 202 -18.80 -13.82 1.61
N ARG A 203 -19.50 -14.47 2.55
CA ARG A 203 -20.96 -14.74 2.43
C ARG A 203 -21.74 -14.73 3.75
N ARG A 204 -21.14 -14.34 4.88
CA ARG A 204 -21.85 -14.34 6.18
C ARG A 204 -21.57 -13.04 6.94
N THR A 205 -22.60 -12.46 7.53
CA THR A 205 -22.54 -11.24 8.35
C THR A 205 -22.92 -11.47 9.82
N GLN A 206 -23.47 -12.65 10.14
CA GLN A 206 -23.82 -13.01 11.51
C GLN A 206 -22.58 -13.42 12.30
N LEU A 207 -22.37 -12.80 13.46
CA LEU A 207 -21.24 -13.09 14.33
C LEU A 207 -21.25 -14.54 14.82
N PHE A 208 -20.07 -15.15 14.88
CA PHE A 208 -19.88 -16.39 15.62
C PHE A 208 -19.54 -16.06 17.06
N THR A 209 -20.31 -16.59 18.02
CA THR A 209 -20.01 -16.43 19.44
C THR A 209 -19.33 -17.68 19.97
N ALA A 210 -18.19 -17.52 20.63
CA ALA A 210 -17.52 -18.62 21.30
C ALA A 210 -18.28 -19.01 22.57
N THR A 211 -18.18 -20.28 22.96
CA THR A 211 -18.74 -20.76 24.24
C THR A 211 -17.96 -20.24 25.43
N GLU A 212 -16.64 -20.02 25.29
CA GLU A 212 -15.84 -19.40 26.34
C GLU A 212 -16.03 -17.89 26.42
N LYS A 213 -15.99 -17.35 27.65
CA LYS A 213 -15.93 -15.91 27.94
C LYS A 213 -14.55 -15.55 28.46
N ARG A 214 -14.07 -14.34 28.17
CA ARG A 214 -12.83 -13.79 28.73
C ARG A 214 -13.12 -12.79 29.85
N PRO A 215 -12.24 -12.65 30.86
CA PRO A 215 -12.32 -11.54 31.79
C PRO A 215 -12.00 -10.21 31.10
N THR A 216 -12.47 -9.11 31.68
CA THR A 216 -12.09 -7.76 31.24
C THR A 216 -10.61 -7.54 31.55
N PRO A 217 -9.79 -7.03 30.60
CA PRO A 217 -8.35 -6.85 30.81
C PRO A 217 -8.01 -5.82 31.89
N ASP A 218 -6.99 -6.09 32.70
CA ASP A 218 -6.45 -5.15 33.69
C ASP A 218 -5.36 -4.22 33.12
N ALA A 219 -4.84 -4.53 31.93
CA ALA A 219 -3.73 -3.80 31.31
C ALA A 219 -4.11 -2.42 30.76
N PHE A 220 -5.40 -2.19 30.51
CA PHE A 220 -5.97 -0.93 30.03
C PHE A 220 -7.43 -0.85 30.48
N LYS A 221 -7.96 0.36 30.64
CA LYS A 221 -9.36 0.55 31.01
C LYS A 221 -10.23 0.61 29.76
N VAL A 222 -11.27 -0.21 29.68
CA VAL A 222 -12.22 -0.16 28.56
C VAL A 222 -13.14 1.05 28.71
N PHE A 223 -13.31 1.81 27.62
CA PHE A 223 -14.26 2.90 27.52
C PHE A 223 -15.29 2.61 26.43
N THR A 224 -16.51 3.09 26.63
CA THR A 224 -17.68 2.95 25.72
C THR A 224 -18.58 4.18 25.85
N GLY A 225 -19.56 4.39 24.97
CA GLY A 225 -20.54 5.48 25.10
C GLY A 225 -21.29 5.48 26.44
N LYS A 226 -21.46 6.66 27.07
CA LYS A 226 -22.07 6.85 28.40
C LYS A 226 -23.54 6.45 28.39
N ARG A 227 -24.30 6.83 27.36
CA ARG A 227 -25.72 6.46 27.22
C ARG A 227 -25.91 5.42 26.14
N PHE A 228 -26.41 4.25 26.52
CA PHE A 228 -26.93 3.16 25.66
C PHE A 228 -26.07 2.74 24.45
N SER A 229 -24.78 3.12 24.50
CA SER A 229 -23.73 2.77 23.56
C SER A 229 -23.80 3.50 22.22
N SER A 230 -23.42 4.78 22.24
CA SER A 230 -23.13 5.55 21.03
C SER A 230 -21.77 5.11 20.44
N PRO A 231 -21.70 4.57 19.20
CA PRO A 231 -20.45 4.36 18.47
C PRO A 231 -19.93 5.64 17.81
N TRP A 232 -20.61 6.76 18.02
CA TRP A 232 -20.47 7.92 17.16
C TRP A 232 -19.31 8.82 17.56
N ILE A 233 -18.59 9.28 16.54
CA ILE A 233 -17.32 9.94 16.71
C ILE A 233 -17.20 11.16 15.80
N VAL A 234 -16.61 12.22 16.34
CA VAL A 234 -16.01 13.30 15.56
C VAL A 234 -14.57 13.46 16.03
N LEU A 235 -13.64 12.93 15.24
CA LEU A 235 -12.24 12.76 15.64
C LEU A 235 -11.33 13.78 14.98
N SER A 236 -10.35 14.27 15.72
CA SER A 236 -9.29 15.11 15.17
C SER A 236 -8.38 14.30 14.26
N ARG A 237 -7.85 14.98 13.25
CA ARG A 237 -6.88 14.39 12.33
C ARG A 237 -5.66 13.80 13.05
N SER A 238 -5.12 14.50 14.05
CA SER A 238 -3.93 14.07 14.79
C SER A 238 -4.14 12.74 15.51
N PHE A 239 -5.31 12.55 16.12
CA PHE A 239 -5.66 11.29 16.76
C PHE A 239 -5.85 10.15 15.75
N LEU A 240 -6.43 10.43 14.58
CA LEU A 240 -6.56 9.44 13.51
C LEU A 240 -5.22 9.07 12.87
N GLU A 241 -4.29 10.02 12.73
CA GLU A 241 -2.92 9.75 12.33
C GLU A 241 -2.22 8.82 13.33
N TYR A 242 -2.47 8.99 14.64
CA TYR A 242 -2.00 8.05 15.67
C TYR A 242 -2.58 6.65 15.49
N CYS A 243 -3.89 6.54 15.28
CA CYS A 243 -4.56 5.25 15.08
C CYS A 243 -4.05 4.51 13.83
N ILE A 244 -3.75 5.22 12.74
CA ILE A 244 -3.31 4.64 11.47
C ILE A 244 -1.81 4.34 11.45
N PHE A 245 -0.96 5.30 11.85
CA PHE A 245 0.49 5.13 11.79
C PHE A 245 1.02 4.32 12.98
N GLY A 246 0.36 4.37 14.13
CA GLY A 246 0.67 3.58 15.32
C GLY A 246 2.15 3.68 15.71
N TRP A 247 2.60 4.89 16.02
CA TRP A 247 3.95 5.11 16.57
C TRP A 247 4.12 4.49 17.96
N ASP A 248 3.01 4.21 18.64
CA ASP A 248 2.90 3.30 19.79
C ASP A 248 2.15 2.02 19.38
N ASN A 249 2.34 0.93 20.13
CA ASN A 249 1.67 -0.34 19.95
C ASN A 249 0.23 -0.35 20.48
N LEU A 250 -0.17 0.60 21.33
CA LEU A 250 -1.51 0.64 21.95
C LEU A 250 -2.68 0.50 20.94
N PRO A 251 -2.76 1.28 19.83
CA PRO A 251 -3.83 1.12 18.85
C PRO A 251 -3.88 -0.29 18.25
N ARG A 252 -2.72 -0.89 17.97
CA ARG A 252 -2.64 -2.25 17.41
C ARG A 252 -3.07 -3.32 18.42
N ILE A 253 -2.66 -3.18 19.67
CA ILE A 253 -3.04 -4.10 20.76
C ILE A 253 -4.55 -4.05 20.99
N LEU A 254 -5.11 -2.84 21.09
CA LEU A 254 -6.54 -2.65 21.27
C LEU A 254 -7.33 -3.13 20.06
N LEU A 255 -6.80 -2.97 18.84
CA LEU A 255 -7.46 -3.50 17.64
C LEU A 255 -7.54 -5.03 17.68
N MET A 256 -6.47 -5.71 18.12
CA MET A 256 -6.49 -7.18 18.30
C MET A 256 -7.53 -7.62 19.34
N TYR A 257 -7.68 -6.85 20.41
CA TYR A 257 -8.68 -7.11 21.45
C TYR A 257 -10.11 -6.87 20.94
N PHE A 258 -10.38 -5.68 20.43
CA PHE A 258 -11.71 -5.27 19.95
C PHE A 258 -12.13 -5.99 18.67
N ASN A 259 -11.22 -6.62 17.94
CA ASN A 259 -11.59 -7.52 16.84
C ASN A 259 -12.49 -8.69 17.29
N ASN A 260 -12.48 -9.02 18.59
CA ASN A 260 -13.25 -10.12 19.15
C ASN A 260 -14.29 -9.66 20.20
N VAL A 261 -14.77 -8.42 20.10
CA VAL A 261 -15.76 -7.79 20.98
C VAL A 261 -17.06 -7.56 20.18
N ILE A 262 -18.22 -7.59 20.83
CA ILE A 262 -19.49 -7.21 20.18
C ILE A 262 -19.57 -5.68 20.16
N LEU A 263 -19.99 -5.11 19.02
CA LEU A 263 -20.11 -3.66 18.80
C LEU A 263 -18.77 -2.95 19.04
N SER A 264 -17.70 -3.52 18.49
CA SER A 264 -16.33 -3.11 18.70
C SER A 264 -16.08 -1.61 18.48
N GLU A 265 -16.77 -1.00 17.51
CA GLU A 265 -16.64 0.42 17.16
C GLU A 265 -17.00 1.35 18.33
N GLU A 266 -17.97 0.95 19.16
CA GLU A 266 -18.35 1.69 20.38
C GLU A 266 -17.23 1.77 21.40
N CYS A 267 -16.22 0.89 21.31
CA CYS A 267 -15.19 0.79 22.33
C CYS A 267 -13.81 1.15 21.82
N TYR A 268 -13.48 0.86 20.56
CA TYR A 268 -12.11 0.97 20.05
C TYR A 268 -11.56 2.39 20.17
N PHE A 269 -12.16 3.37 19.50
CA PHE A 269 -11.66 4.75 19.50
C PHE A 269 -11.70 5.37 20.90
N HIS A 270 -12.79 5.15 21.63
CA HIS A 270 -12.96 5.57 23.04
C HIS A 270 -11.87 5.02 23.95
N THR A 271 -11.53 3.74 23.81
CA THR A 271 -10.50 3.09 24.64
C THR A 271 -9.11 3.53 24.22
N VAL A 272 -8.83 3.65 22.92
CA VAL A 272 -7.51 4.12 22.44
C VAL A 272 -7.22 5.52 22.93
N ILE A 273 -8.16 6.46 22.77
CA ILE A 273 -7.93 7.86 23.14
C ILE A 273 -7.75 8.04 24.65
N CYS A 274 -8.54 7.31 25.45
CA CYS A 274 -8.49 7.42 26.91
C CYS A 274 -7.32 6.67 27.57
N ASN A 275 -6.66 5.75 26.85
CA ASN A 275 -5.47 5.06 27.36
C ASN A 275 -4.18 5.58 26.71
N ALA A 276 -4.26 6.50 25.75
CA ALA A 276 -3.10 7.14 25.12
C ALA A 276 -2.71 8.43 25.88
N PRO A 277 -1.51 8.51 26.49
CA PRO A 277 -1.10 9.67 27.29
C PRO A 277 -1.12 11.00 26.51
N GLU A 278 -0.87 10.94 25.21
CA GLU A 278 -0.83 12.10 24.30
C GLU A 278 -2.23 12.67 24.01
N PHE A 279 -3.29 11.85 24.12
CA PHE A 279 -4.63 12.21 23.68
C PHE A 279 -5.69 12.20 24.78
N ILE A 280 -5.38 11.71 25.98
CA ILE A 280 -6.33 11.60 27.10
C ILE A 280 -7.05 12.92 27.42
N ASN A 281 -6.34 14.05 27.34
CA ASN A 281 -6.86 15.39 27.61
C ASN A 281 -7.49 16.08 26.40
N THR A 282 -7.66 15.38 25.29
CA THR A 282 -8.26 15.91 24.05
C THR A 282 -9.71 15.46 23.86
N THR A 283 -10.31 14.80 24.84
CA THR A 283 -11.64 14.18 24.77
C THR A 283 -12.73 15.13 25.27
N VAL A 284 -13.69 15.47 24.40
CA VAL A 284 -14.88 16.25 24.74
C VAL A 284 -16.07 15.29 24.81
N ASN A 285 -16.78 15.28 25.94
CA ASN A 285 -17.81 14.28 26.25
C ASN A 285 -19.17 14.60 25.59
N GLY A 286 -19.24 14.47 24.26
CA GLY A 286 -20.45 14.65 23.47
C GLY A 286 -20.19 14.33 22.00
N ASP A 287 -21.10 13.61 21.35
CA ASP A 287 -20.96 13.15 19.95
C ASP A 287 -21.69 14.03 18.92
N LEU A 288 -22.24 15.16 19.38
CA LEU A 288 -22.97 16.18 18.62
C LEU A 288 -24.26 15.68 17.95
N ARG A 289 -24.81 14.54 18.36
CA ARG A 289 -26.05 13.98 17.81
C ARG A 289 -27.24 14.09 18.75
N TYR A 290 -28.38 14.49 18.20
CA TYR A 290 -29.68 14.37 18.85
C TYR A 290 -30.28 12.98 18.59
N MET A 291 -30.65 12.29 19.66
CA MET A 291 -31.25 10.95 19.63
C MET A 291 -32.29 10.81 20.74
N ILE A 292 -33.42 10.16 20.43
CA ILE A 292 -34.44 9.78 21.41
C ILE A 292 -34.36 8.26 21.61
N TRP A 293 -34.37 7.80 22.86
CA TRP A 293 -34.30 6.38 23.21
C TRP A 293 -35.62 5.90 23.81
N ASP A 294 -36.01 4.66 23.46
CA ASP A 294 -37.11 3.96 24.13
C ASP A 294 -36.78 3.73 25.62
N SER A 295 -37.80 3.50 26.47
CA SER A 295 -37.61 3.08 27.87
C SER A 295 -38.28 1.72 28.10
N PRO A 296 -37.51 0.61 28.28
CA PRO A 296 -36.06 0.53 28.26
C PRO A 296 -35.46 0.68 26.84
N PRO A 297 -34.21 1.16 26.72
CA PRO A 297 -33.58 1.39 25.41
C PRO A 297 -33.34 0.11 24.64
N LYS A 298 -33.66 0.15 23.34
CA LYS A 298 -33.33 -0.91 22.37
C LYS A 298 -31.89 -0.74 21.86
N MET A 299 -31.45 -1.63 20.96
CA MET A 299 -30.12 -1.55 20.36
C MET A 299 -29.89 -0.29 19.52
N GLU A 300 -30.96 0.27 18.95
CA GLU A 300 -30.92 1.51 18.18
C GLU A 300 -31.92 2.53 18.72
N PRO A 301 -31.66 3.84 18.53
CA PRO A 301 -32.58 4.91 18.94
C PRO A 301 -33.88 4.89 18.14
N HIS A 302 -34.89 5.57 18.66
CA HIS A 302 -36.19 5.75 18.02
C HIS A 302 -36.06 6.47 16.67
N PHE A 303 -36.96 6.15 15.74
CA PHE A 303 -37.06 6.89 14.48
C PHE A 303 -37.74 8.23 14.72
N LEU A 304 -37.00 9.32 14.52
CA LEU A 304 -37.51 10.68 14.69
C LEU A 304 -38.57 10.98 13.62
N THR A 305 -39.64 11.63 14.06
CA THR A 305 -40.79 12.00 13.21
C THR A 305 -41.11 13.49 13.35
N VAL A 306 -42.16 13.95 12.66
CA VAL A 306 -42.62 15.34 12.71
C VAL A 306 -42.92 15.83 14.14
N SER A 307 -43.38 14.95 15.04
CA SER A 307 -43.66 15.33 16.44
C SER A 307 -42.42 15.77 17.21
N ASP A 308 -41.24 15.27 16.80
CA ASP A 308 -39.99 15.49 17.50
C ASP A 308 -39.25 16.73 16.99
N PHE A 309 -39.76 17.35 15.91
CA PHE A 309 -39.06 18.40 15.18
C PHE A 309 -38.70 19.60 16.05
N GLU A 310 -39.61 20.10 16.88
CA GLU A 310 -39.35 21.28 17.71
C GLU A 310 -38.21 21.04 18.71
N GLN A 311 -38.24 19.91 19.41
CA GLN A 311 -37.20 19.55 20.38
C GLN A 311 -35.86 19.33 19.68
N MET A 312 -35.88 18.61 18.55
CA MET A 312 -34.71 18.37 17.72
C MET A 312 -34.08 19.69 17.23
N ALA A 313 -34.88 20.61 16.70
CA ALA A 313 -34.43 21.91 16.19
C ALA A 313 -33.94 22.88 17.29
N GLN A 314 -34.32 22.65 18.55
CA GLN A 314 -33.87 23.43 19.71
C GLN A 314 -32.69 22.79 20.45
N SER A 315 -32.31 21.55 20.11
CA SER A 315 -31.32 20.76 20.85
C SER A 315 -29.90 21.30 20.86
N GLY A 316 -29.53 22.14 19.88
CA GLY A 316 -28.14 22.58 19.68
C GLY A 316 -27.20 21.49 19.14
N ALA A 317 -27.70 20.30 18.80
CA ALA A 317 -26.93 19.25 18.16
C ALA A 317 -26.61 19.59 16.69
N ALA A 318 -25.47 19.11 16.18
CA ALA A 318 -25.09 19.29 14.78
C ALA A 318 -25.80 18.28 13.85
N PHE A 319 -26.09 17.08 14.36
CA PHE A 319 -26.71 15.99 13.61
C PHE A 319 -27.85 15.36 14.41
N ALA A 320 -28.71 14.58 13.74
CA ALA A 320 -29.78 13.82 14.36
C ALA A 320 -29.86 12.41 13.81
N ARG A 321 -30.36 11.48 14.65
CA ARG A 321 -30.55 10.07 14.31
C ARG A 321 -31.72 9.44 15.08
N GLN A 322 -32.49 8.50 14.52
CA GLN A 322 -32.48 8.00 13.12
C GLN A 322 -33.72 8.43 12.36
N PHE A 323 -33.64 8.51 11.04
CA PHE A 323 -34.77 8.87 10.18
C PHE A 323 -35.21 7.71 9.29
N LYS A 324 -36.51 7.60 9.02
CA LYS A 324 -37.02 6.71 7.97
C LYS A 324 -36.71 7.31 6.59
N LYS A 325 -36.66 6.45 5.57
CA LYS A 325 -36.51 6.90 4.18
C LYS A 325 -37.68 7.82 3.83
N ASP A 326 -37.35 9.03 3.39
CA ASP A 326 -38.29 10.06 2.92
C ASP A 326 -39.37 10.45 3.94
N ASP A 327 -39.05 10.38 5.23
CA ASP A 327 -39.94 10.87 6.28
C ASP A 327 -40.20 12.39 6.13
N PRO A 328 -41.45 12.88 6.29
CA PRO A 328 -41.76 14.31 6.17
C PRO A 328 -40.95 15.23 7.09
N VAL A 329 -40.44 14.73 8.21
CA VAL A 329 -39.57 15.52 9.09
C VAL A 329 -38.29 15.97 8.39
N LEU A 330 -37.76 15.18 7.45
CA LEU A 330 -36.57 15.55 6.67
C LEU A 330 -36.85 16.75 5.75
N ASP A 331 -38.06 16.85 5.20
CA ASP A 331 -38.48 17.99 4.39
C ASP A 331 -38.66 19.24 5.26
N MET A 332 -39.10 19.07 6.52
CA MET A 332 -39.12 20.16 7.50
C MET A 332 -37.71 20.62 7.86
N VAL A 333 -36.75 19.70 8.06
CA VAL A 333 -35.34 20.07 8.30
C VAL A 333 -34.78 20.83 7.09
N ASP A 334 -35.00 20.35 5.87
CA ASP A 334 -34.53 21.03 4.66
C ASP A 334 -35.11 22.44 4.52
N ARG A 335 -36.41 22.62 4.79
CA ARG A 335 -37.09 23.92 4.63
C ARG A 335 -36.86 24.88 5.80
N GLU A 336 -36.94 24.39 7.02
CA GLU A 336 -36.95 25.24 8.22
C GLU A 336 -35.55 25.48 8.77
N ILE A 337 -34.64 24.51 8.64
CA ILE A 337 -33.29 24.57 9.21
C ILE A 337 -32.25 24.88 8.13
N LEU A 338 -32.16 24.04 7.09
CA LEU A 338 -31.10 24.13 6.08
C LEU A 338 -31.41 25.14 4.96
N LYS A 339 -32.67 25.59 4.87
CA LYS A 339 -33.16 26.54 3.86
C LYS A 339 -32.84 26.10 2.43
N ARG A 340 -33.02 24.81 2.13
CA ARG A 340 -32.68 24.19 0.84
C ARG A 340 -33.86 23.41 0.24
N GLY A 341 -33.77 23.17 -1.07
CA GLY A 341 -34.63 22.18 -1.75
C GLY A 341 -34.06 20.78 -1.66
N ARG A 342 -34.91 19.74 -1.77
CA ARG A 342 -34.56 18.32 -1.59
C ARG A 342 -33.37 17.83 -2.44
N TYR A 343 -33.23 18.35 -3.66
CA TYR A 343 -32.16 17.98 -4.61
C TYR A 343 -31.13 19.08 -4.82
N ARG A 344 -31.09 20.08 -3.92
CA ARG A 344 -30.16 21.21 -4.00
C ARG A 344 -29.18 21.18 -2.86
N VAL A 345 -27.97 21.64 -3.10
CA VAL A 345 -26.95 21.79 -2.07
C VAL A 345 -27.44 22.78 -1.00
N THR A 346 -27.09 22.55 0.27
CA THR A 346 -27.35 23.52 1.34
C THR A 346 -26.66 24.85 1.01
N PRO A 347 -27.38 25.98 0.96
CA PRO A 347 -26.79 27.27 0.65
C PRO A 347 -25.85 27.74 1.76
N GLY A 348 -24.70 28.28 1.35
CA GLY A 348 -23.71 28.91 2.23
C GLY A 348 -23.20 30.21 1.62
N ALA A 349 -22.31 30.91 2.33
CA ALA A 349 -21.72 32.17 1.86
C ALA A 349 -20.91 32.03 0.57
N TRP A 350 -20.51 30.81 0.23
CA TRP A 350 -19.79 30.46 -0.99
C TRP A 350 -20.70 30.40 -2.24
N CYS A 351 -22.02 30.34 -2.09
CA CYS A 351 -22.97 30.34 -3.21
C CYS A 351 -23.19 31.77 -3.71
N SER A 352 -23.32 31.96 -5.03
CA SER A 352 -23.40 33.30 -5.61
C SER A 352 -24.71 34.02 -5.28
N SER A 353 -24.63 35.34 -5.07
CA SER A 353 -25.78 36.18 -4.70
C SER A 353 -26.77 36.46 -5.85
N HIS A 354 -26.42 36.15 -7.10
CA HIS A 354 -27.27 36.35 -8.28
C HIS A 354 -28.33 35.24 -8.43
N SER A 355 -29.25 35.09 -7.47
CA SER A 355 -30.36 34.15 -7.62
C SER A 355 -31.48 34.77 -8.48
N SER A 356 -31.72 34.21 -9.67
CA SER A 356 -33.02 34.38 -10.34
C SER A 356 -34.00 33.32 -9.79
N TRP A 357 -35.31 33.51 -9.94
CA TRP A 357 -36.31 32.52 -9.49
C TRP A 357 -36.12 31.11 -10.09
N TRP A 358 -35.35 30.99 -11.18
CA TRP A 358 -35.17 29.77 -11.96
C TRP A 358 -33.78 29.14 -11.83
N THR A 359 -32.79 29.83 -11.25
CA THR A 359 -31.42 29.32 -11.10
C THR A 359 -31.10 28.95 -9.66
N ASP A 360 -30.43 27.80 -9.49
CA ASP A 360 -29.94 27.36 -8.17
C ASP A 360 -28.76 28.24 -7.74
N PRO A 361 -28.84 28.96 -6.59
CA PRO A 361 -27.80 29.89 -6.15
C PRO A 361 -26.44 29.23 -5.93
N CYS A 362 -26.39 27.91 -5.73
CA CYS A 362 -25.14 27.16 -5.55
C CYS A 362 -24.64 26.49 -6.85
N SER A 363 -25.25 26.80 -8.00
CA SER A 363 -24.71 26.42 -9.32
C SER A 363 -23.58 27.34 -9.79
N GLU A 364 -23.50 28.54 -9.22
CA GLU A 364 -22.40 29.49 -9.34
C GLU A 364 -21.86 29.79 -7.94
N TRP A 365 -20.57 30.10 -7.82
CA TRP A 365 -19.91 30.27 -6.52
C TRP A 365 -19.01 31.51 -6.49
N ASP A 366 -18.98 32.13 -5.32
CA ASP A 366 -18.15 33.28 -4.99
C ASP A 366 -16.92 32.81 -4.18
N GLU A 367 -16.63 33.43 -3.04
CA GLU A 367 -15.45 33.15 -2.21
C GLU A 367 -15.68 31.98 -1.23
N VAL A 368 -15.12 30.81 -1.54
CA VAL A 368 -15.25 29.56 -0.76
C VAL A 368 -14.56 29.58 0.61
N ASN A 369 -13.75 30.59 0.89
CA ASN A 369 -13.06 30.74 2.18
C ASN A 369 -13.86 31.55 3.22
N ILE A 370 -15.02 32.10 2.85
CA ILE A 370 -15.91 32.84 3.75
C ILE A 370 -17.01 31.90 4.24
N VAL A 371 -17.33 31.99 5.54
CA VAL A 371 -18.46 31.29 6.15
C VAL A 371 -19.36 32.31 6.84
N LYS A 372 -20.68 32.14 6.75
CA LYS A 372 -21.66 33.03 7.36
C LYS A 372 -22.52 32.29 8.38
N ALA A 373 -22.43 32.71 9.63
CA ALA A 373 -23.26 32.18 10.70
C ALA A 373 -24.74 32.47 10.48
N GLY A 374 -25.55 31.43 10.61
CA GLY A 374 -26.99 31.41 10.61
C GLY A 374 -27.58 31.11 12.00
N PRO A 375 -28.90 30.89 12.09
CA PRO A 375 -29.61 30.80 13.37
C PRO A 375 -29.20 29.63 14.27
N GLN A 376 -28.72 28.52 13.69
CA GLN A 376 -28.36 27.33 14.47
C GLN A 376 -26.94 27.40 15.03
N ALA A 377 -26.06 28.21 14.43
CA ALA A 377 -24.69 28.42 14.93
C ALA A 377 -24.68 28.82 16.42
N LYS A 378 -25.58 29.71 16.85
CA LYS A 378 -25.65 30.16 18.26
C LYS A 378 -25.94 29.01 19.22
N LYS A 379 -26.90 28.14 18.89
CA LYS A 379 -27.29 27.02 19.77
C LYS A 379 -26.19 25.96 19.85
N LEU A 380 -25.52 25.71 18.72
CA LEU A 380 -24.37 24.81 18.70
C LEU A 380 -23.20 25.38 19.51
N ASP A 381 -22.94 26.69 19.39
CA ASP A 381 -21.90 27.38 20.17
C ASP A 381 -22.16 27.30 21.68
N GLU A 382 -23.41 27.52 22.12
CA GLU A 382 -23.83 27.31 23.52
C GLU A 382 -23.59 25.86 23.97
N THR A 383 -23.92 24.88 23.12
CA THR A 383 -23.73 23.45 23.40
C THR A 383 -22.25 23.08 23.51
N ILE A 384 -21.43 23.55 22.58
CA ILE A 384 -19.98 23.31 22.58
C ILE A 384 -19.32 24.00 23.77
N THR A 385 -19.71 25.22 24.10
CA THR A 385 -19.21 25.94 25.28
C THR A 385 -19.50 25.16 26.55
N ASN A 386 -20.73 24.65 26.72
CA ASN A 386 -21.07 23.80 27.86
C ASN A 386 -20.18 22.53 27.94
N PHE A 387 -19.92 21.88 26.80
CA PHE A 387 -19.03 20.72 26.78
C PHE A 387 -17.56 21.08 27.12
N LEU A 388 -17.09 22.25 26.69
CA LEU A 388 -15.74 22.73 26.99
C LEU A 388 -15.60 23.22 28.44
N ASP A 389 -16.64 23.79 29.02
CA ASP A 389 -16.68 24.14 30.45
C ASP A 389 -16.65 22.87 31.31
N ASP A 390 -17.41 21.84 30.93
CA ASP A 390 -17.36 20.52 31.54
C ASP A 390 -15.95 19.89 31.45
N LEU A 391 -15.30 20.00 30.29
CA LEU A 391 -13.91 19.56 30.09
C LEU A 391 -12.95 20.27 31.07
N ASN A 392 -13.06 21.60 31.18
CA ASN A 392 -12.22 22.43 32.05
C ASN A 392 -12.47 22.14 33.54
N SER A 393 -13.68 21.71 33.91
CA SER A 393 -14.06 21.34 35.28
C SER A 393 -13.53 19.97 35.76
N GLN A 394 -12.80 19.22 34.92
CA GLN A 394 -12.29 17.85 35.16
C GLN A 394 -13.35 16.78 35.52
N SER A 395 -14.64 17.12 35.52
CA SER A 395 -15.73 16.24 35.97
C SER A 395 -16.03 15.08 35.00
N ASN A 396 -15.61 15.18 33.73
CA ASN A 396 -15.91 14.24 32.64
C ASN A 396 -14.67 13.87 31.79
N GLN A 397 -13.47 13.85 32.36
CA GLN A 397 -12.30 13.24 31.71
C GLN A 397 -12.46 11.71 31.63
N CYS A 398 -11.51 11.03 30.97
CA CYS A 398 -11.31 9.58 31.03
C CYS A 398 -11.04 9.11 32.47
N ASN A 399 -12.04 9.26 33.34
CA ASN A 399 -11.91 9.25 34.79
C ASN A 399 -11.64 7.83 35.27
N PHE A 400 -10.47 7.64 35.87
CA PHE A 400 -10.07 6.39 36.51
C PHE A 400 -10.76 6.28 37.88
N ALA A 401 -12.06 5.97 37.90
CA ALA A 401 -12.72 5.57 39.14
C ALA A 401 -12.03 4.30 39.70
N GLY A 402 -11.24 4.47 40.76
CA GLY A 402 -10.91 3.44 41.73
C GLY A 402 -9.91 2.33 41.33
N VAL A 403 -8.73 2.63 40.77
CA VAL A 403 -7.51 1.84 41.03
C VAL A 403 -6.31 2.78 40.91
N ASN A 404 -5.50 2.85 41.96
CA ASN A 404 -4.24 3.59 41.98
C ASN A 404 -3.22 2.80 41.13
N LEU A 405 -3.28 2.94 39.80
CA LEU A 405 -2.24 2.47 38.89
C LEU A 405 -1.00 3.35 39.11
N SER A 406 -0.21 2.99 40.12
CA SER A 406 1.06 3.62 40.40
C SER A 406 1.88 3.72 39.11
N ARG A 407 2.53 4.87 38.90
CA ARG A 407 3.54 5.16 37.86
C ARG A 407 4.60 4.06 37.65
N ARG A 408 4.67 3.04 38.53
CA ARG A 408 5.56 1.88 38.45
C ARG A 408 5.08 0.76 37.50
N VAL A 409 3.80 0.69 37.10
CA VAL A 409 3.35 -0.35 36.15
C VAL A 409 3.69 0.00 34.70
N TYR A 410 3.73 1.29 34.36
CA TYR A 410 4.21 1.78 33.06
C TYR A 410 5.68 1.42 32.78
N LEU A 411 6.48 1.14 33.81
CA LEU A 411 7.87 0.69 33.70
C LEU A 411 8.06 -0.83 33.74
N ARG A 412 7.00 -1.61 34.05
CA ARG A 412 7.05 -3.09 33.99
C ARG A 412 6.49 -3.66 32.69
N ILE A 413 5.66 -2.92 31.97
CA ILE A 413 5.21 -3.29 30.62
C ILE A 413 6.30 -3.01 29.57
N SER A 414 7.32 -2.20 29.89
CA SER A 414 8.52 -2.01 29.04
C SER A 414 9.69 -2.95 29.36
N SER A 415 9.61 -3.80 30.41
CA SER A 415 10.76 -4.59 30.88
C SER A 415 10.49 -6.05 31.24
N SER A 416 9.30 -6.60 30.95
CA SER A 416 9.06 -8.04 31.05
C SER A 416 8.77 -8.65 29.68
N SER A 417 9.69 -9.51 29.26
CA SER A 417 9.74 -10.24 27.99
C SER A 417 8.41 -10.94 27.66
N PRO A 418 7.80 -10.71 26.48
CA PRO A 418 6.76 -11.59 25.97
C PRO A 418 7.38 -12.61 25.02
N SER A 419 7.74 -13.79 25.53
CA SER A 419 7.78 -15.01 24.72
C SER A 419 6.36 -15.53 24.52
N LEU A 420 5.54 -14.79 23.78
CA LEU A 420 4.29 -15.25 23.19
C LEU A 420 4.27 -14.71 21.76
N ARG A 421 4.71 -15.54 20.82
CA ARG A 421 4.70 -15.23 19.37
C ARG A 421 3.25 -15.17 18.90
N LEU A 422 2.67 -13.98 18.88
CA LEU A 422 1.47 -13.71 18.09
C LEU A 422 1.88 -13.54 16.62
N GLN A 423 1.32 -14.39 15.77
CA GLN A 423 1.46 -14.34 14.32
C GLN A 423 0.89 -13.02 13.78
N SER A 424 1.67 -12.31 12.97
CA SER A 424 1.27 -11.08 12.29
C SER A 424 0.14 -11.34 11.27
N PHE A 425 -1.00 -10.66 11.40
CA PHE A 425 -2.01 -10.55 10.34
C PHE A 425 -1.51 -9.63 9.20
N PRO A 426 -1.86 -9.89 7.93
CA PRO A 426 -1.04 -9.50 6.80
C PRO A 426 -1.65 -8.37 5.96
N TRP A 427 -1.62 -7.12 6.44
CA TRP A 427 -1.73 -5.94 5.56
C TRP A 427 -0.81 -4.86 6.13
N ILE A 428 0.21 -4.49 5.34
CA ILE A 428 1.33 -3.56 5.60
C ILE A 428 2.67 -4.27 5.91
N ASN A 429 3.59 -4.09 4.97
CA ASN A 429 5.02 -4.44 4.94
C ASN A 429 5.45 -5.92 4.83
N LYS A 430 5.63 -6.37 3.57
CA LYS A 430 6.83 -7.12 3.16
C LYS A 430 7.28 -6.69 1.76
N ALA A 431 8.31 -5.85 1.72
CA ALA A 431 9.19 -5.72 0.58
C ALA A 431 10.48 -6.50 0.88
N SER A 432 10.74 -7.56 0.12
CA SER A 432 12.07 -8.02 -0.31
C SER A 432 11.92 -9.10 -1.38
N ILE A 433 12.91 -9.09 -2.27
CA ILE A 433 12.97 -9.60 -3.66
C ILE A 433 13.34 -11.08 -3.70
N LEU A 434 12.91 -11.80 -4.75
CA LEU A 434 13.66 -12.97 -5.24
C LEU A 434 13.70 -12.91 -6.78
N MET A 435 14.92 -12.84 -7.30
CA MET A 435 15.24 -12.94 -8.72
C MET A 435 15.22 -14.42 -9.13
N VAL A 436 14.67 -14.72 -10.30
CA VAL A 436 14.94 -15.97 -11.02
C VAL A 436 15.69 -15.60 -12.30
N HIS A 437 16.97 -15.95 -12.32
CA HIS A 437 17.73 -16.12 -13.56
C HIS A 437 17.30 -17.46 -14.19
N ARG A 438 16.94 -17.45 -15.48
CA ARG A 438 17.06 -18.63 -16.35
C ARG A 438 18.02 -18.27 -17.47
N SER A 439 19.16 -18.95 -17.48
CA SER A 439 20.07 -19.04 -18.62
C SER A 439 19.42 -19.90 -19.70
N PHE A 440 19.47 -19.44 -20.94
CA PHE A 440 19.28 -20.29 -22.11
C PHE A 440 20.66 -20.51 -22.73
N HIS A 441 21.11 -21.76 -22.74
CA HIS A 441 22.17 -22.20 -23.64
C HIS A 441 21.57 -22.32 -25.04
N ALA A 442 22.13 -21.58 -25.99
CA ALA A 442 22.11 -21.93 -27.39
C ALA A 442 23.57 -22.00 -27.84
N SER A 443 23.99 -23.19 -28.25
CA SER A 443 25.28 -23.48 -28.83
C SER A 443 25.35 -22.94 -30.25
N SER A 444 26.34 -22.10 -30.55
CA SER A 444 26.89 -21.98 -31.89
C SER A 444 28.36 -21.56 -31.81
N VAL A 445 29.13 -22.22 -32.65
CA VAL A 445 30.60 -22.33 -32.73
C VAL A 445 31.32 -20.98 -32.80
N GLU A 446 32.51 -20.99 -32.21
CA GLU A 446 33.42 -19.88 -31.92
C GLU A 446 33.81 -19.00 -33.10
N THR A 447 34.10 -17.73 -32.77
CA THR A 447 35.30 -17.08 -33.29
C THR A 447 35.98 -16.39 -32.10
N GLN A 448 37.06 -17.01 -31.62
CA GLN A 448 37.80 -16.59 -30.44
C GLN A 448 38.47 -15.22 -30.67
N VAL A 449 37.95 -14.19 -30.02
CA VAL A 449 38.72 -13.02 -29.58
C VAL A 449 38.52 -12.93 -28.07
N SER A 450 39.62 -12.85 -27.32
CA SER A 450 39.76 -13.12 -25.89
C SER A 450 38.74 -12.42 -24.97
N ALA A 451 37.75 -13.17 -24.46
CA ALA A 451 36.78 -12.69 -23.47
C ALA A 451 37.44 -12.21 -22.15
N ASN A 452 38.65 -12.69 -21.85
CA ASN A 452 39.42 -12.31 -20.66
C ASN A 452 39.91 -10.86 -20.72
N ASP A 453 40.32 -10.37 -21.89
CA ASP A 453 40.86 -9.01 -22.03
C ASP A 453 39.74 -7.96 -21.90
N VAL A 454 38.55 -8.26 -22.42
CA VAL A 454 37.37 -7.39 -22.33
C VAL A 454 36.92 -7.19 -20.88
N SER A 455 36.93 -8.24 -20.06
CA SER A 455 36.56 -8.13 -18.64
C SER A 455 37.58 -7.32 -17.84
N GLN A 456 38.89 -7.54 -18.09
CA GLN A 456 39.95 -6.80 -17.41
C GLN A 456 39.93 -5.31 -17.77
N ASP A 457 39.71 -4.99 -19.04
CA ASP A 457 39.61 -3.61 -19.50
C ASP A 457 38.33 -2.93 -19.00
N ALA A 458 37.22 -3.66 -18.90
CA ALA A 458 36.01 -3.16 -18.24
C ALA A 458 36.23 -2.86 -16.75
N ASP A 459 37.01 -3.70 -16.05
CA ASP A 459 37.37 -3.49 -14.64
C ASP A 459 38.31 -2.29 -14.46
N LYS A 460 39.26 -2.06 -15.39
CA LYS A 460 40.09 -0.85 -15.39
C LYS A 460 39.24 0.41 -15.53
N ILE A 461 38.31 0.43 -16.50
CA ILE A 461 37.39 1.55 -16.71
C ILE A 461 36.51 1.77 -15.47
N CYS A 462 35.95 0.70 -14.90
CA CYS A 462 35.13 0.82 -13.67
C CYS A 462 35.95 1.33 -12.46
N LYS A 463 37.20 0.89 -12.29
CA LYS A 463 38.10 1.38 -11.23
C LYS A 463 38.44 2.86 -11.38
N ILE A 464 38.62 3.34 -12.61
CA ILE A 464 38.82 4.77 -12.89
C ILE A 464 37.54 5.55 -12.50
N LEU A 465 36.38 5.02 -12.86
CA LEU A 465 35.07 5.63 -12.57
C LEU A 465 34.72 5.62 -11.07
N THR A 466 35.28 4.72 -10.25
CA THR A 466 35.06 4.71 -8.78
C THR A 466 35.81 5.80 -8.01
N LYS A 467 36.78 6.50 -8.63
CA LYS A 467 37.56 7.57 -7.98
C LYS A 467 36.93 8.97 -8.09
N PHE A 468 35.67 9.04 -8.54
CA PHE A 468 35.08 10.27 -9.05
C PHE A 468 34.50 11.17 -7.96
N THR A 469 34.89 12.46 -7.94
CA THR A 469 34.31 13.45 -7.03
C THR A 469 33.83 14.77 -7.65
N ASP A 470 34.23 15.23 -8.85
CA ASP A 470 33.54 16.36 -9.56
C ASP A 470 34.18 16.83 -10.91
N SER A 471 35.16 16.13 -11.53
CA SER A 471 35.85 16.62 -12.77
C SER A 471 35.70 15.72 -14.02
N ASN A 472 35.51 16.36 -15.19
CA ASN A 472 35.11 15.82 -16.51
C ASN A 472 35.49 14.34 -16.81
N VAL A 473 34.48 13.44 -16.76
CA VAL A 473 34.57 11.99 -17.05
C VAL A 473 35.27 11.68 -18.38
N GLU A 474 35.06 12.54 -19.39
CA GLU A 474 35.59 12.36 -20.74
C GLU A 474 37.13 12.39 -20.80
N THR A 475 37.77 13.26 -20.02
CA THR A 475 39.24 13.37 -19.93
C THR A 475 39.88 12.11 -19.34
N LEU A 476 39.32 11.60 -18.24
CA LEU A 476 39.84 10.39 -17.56
C LEU A 476 39.64 9.12 -18.40
N LEU A 477 38.54 9.03 -19.15
CA LEU A 477 38.31 7.91 -20.06
C LEU A 477 39.25 7.95 -21.29
N ASN A 478 39.63 9.14 -21.75
CA ASN A 478 40.61 9.29 -22.83
C ASN A 478 42.03 8.87 -22.38
N GLU A 479 42.39 9.09 -21.11
CA GLU A 479 43.68 8.68 -20.53
C GLU A 479 43.79 7.15 -20.33
N ALA A 480 42.66 6.43 -20.28
CA ALA A 480 42.62 5.00 -19.99
C ALA A 480 43.28 4.11 -21.07
N SER A 481 43.62 4.65 -22.26
CA SER A 481 44.34 3.95 -23.34
C SER A 481 43.75 2.58 -23.73
N VAL A 482 42.43 2.42 -23.64
CA VAL A 482 41.71 1.17 -23.94
C VAL A 482 41.20 1.16 -25.38
N LYS A 483 41.35 0.03 -26.09
CA LYS A 483 40.76 -0.15 -27.42
C LYS A 483 39.23 -0.29 -27.32
N LEU A 484 38.51 0.72 -27.79
CA LEU A 484 37.04 0.75 -27.73
C LEU A 484 36.42 -0.36 -28.60
N SER A 485 35.51 -1.15 -28.02
CA SER A 485 34.69 -2.13 -28.75
C SER A 485 33.25 -2.13 -28.22
N PRO A 486 32.24 -2.47 -29.05
CA PRO A 486 30.86 -2.55 -28.59
C PRO A 486 30.65 -3.56 -27.44
N ALA A 487 31.41 -4.66 -27.43
CA ALA A 487 31.39 -5.66 -26.37
C ALA A 487 31.94 -5.10 -25.04
N LEU A 488 33.03 -4.34 -25.09
CA LEU A 488 33.58 -3.66 -23.92
C LEU A 488 32.59 -2.64 -23.33
N ILE A 489 31.97 -1.82 -24.17
CA ILE A 489 30.96 -0.84 -23.71
C ILE A 489 29.74 -1.53 -23.10
N GLU A 490 29.29 -2.64 -23.68
CA GLU A 490 28.21 -3.44 -23.09
C GLU A 490 28.57 -3.93 -21.68
N GLU A 491 29.77 -4.48 -21.49
CA GLU A 491 30.22 -5.00 -20.21
C GLU A 491 30.38 -3.89 -19.15
N VAL A 492 30.94 -2.73 -19.55
CA VAL A 492 31.02 -1.55 -18.68
C VAL A 492 29.62 -1.07 -18.28
N LEU A 493 28.68 -0.97 -19.22
CA LEU A 493 27.30 -0.54 -18.92
C LEU A 493 26.56 -1.53 -17.99
N LYS A 494 26.81 -2.84 -18.14
CA LYS A 494 26.26 -3.87 -17.24
C LYS A 494 26.84 -3.73 -15.83
N LYS A 495 28.15 -3.52 -15.68
CA LYS A 495 28.78 -3.25 -14.38
C LYS A 495 28.24 -1.96 -13.75
N LEU A 496 27.99 -0.93 -14.55
CA LEU A 496 27.37 0.33 -14.14
C LEU A 496 25.83 0.26 -14.05
N SER A 497 25.23 -0.93 -14.02
CA SER A 497 23.77 -1.04 -14.12
C SER A 497 22.99 -0.34 -13.01
N ASN A 498 23.60 -0.09 -11.84
CA ASN A 498 22.99 0.67 -10.75
C ASN A 498 23.34 2.17 -10.79
N ALA A 499 24.31 2.57 -11.61
CA ALA A 499 24.81 3.94 -11.76
C ALA A 499 24.40 4.53 -13.13
N GLY A 500 23.10 4.63 -13.38
CA GLY A 500 22.55 4.98 -14.70
C GLY A 500 23.02 6.31 -15.29
N VAL A 501 23.40 7.29 -14.46
CA VAL A 501 23.96 8.57 -14.90
C VAL A 501 25.39 8.40 -15.44
N LEU A 502 26.26 7.70 -14.70
CA LEU A 502 27.61 7.38 -15.17
C LEU A 502 27.58 6.51 -16.42
N ALA A 503 26.65 5.54 -16.45
CA ALA A 503 26.42 4.70 -17.63
C ALA A 503 26.06 5.55 -18.87
N LEU A 504 25.22 6.59 -18.71
CA LEU A 504 24.89 7.50 -19.80
C LEU A 504 26.11 8.33 -20.26
N SER A 505 26.93 8.81 -19.32
CA SER A 505 28.15 9.56 -19.65
C SER A 505 29.14 8.71 -20.45
N VAL A 506 29.37 7.47 -20.03
CA VAL A 506 30.22 6.50 -20.77
C VAL A 506 29.62 6.20 -22.15
N PHE A 507 28.30 6.06 -22.24
CA PHE A 507 27.61 5.81 -23.50
C PHE A 507 27.80 6.98 -24.50
N LYS A 508 27.61 8.23 -24.04
CA LYS A 508 27.84 9.44 -24.86
C LYS A 508 29.30 9.59 -25.26
N TRP A 509 30.23 9.37 -24.32
CA TRP A 509 31.67 9.40 -24.60
C TRP A 509 32.05 8.43 -25.71
N ALA A 510 31.54 7.19 -25.66
CA ALA A 510 31.81 6.18 -26.69
C ALA A 510 31.26 6.59 -28.07
N GLU A 511 30.10 7.28 -28.12
CA GLU A 511 29.51 7.78 -29.36
C GLU A 511 30.35 8.86 -30.04
N ASN A 512 31.08 9.67 -29.25
CA ASN A 512 31.97 10.72 -29.76
C ASN A 512 33.31 10.18 -30.30
N GLN A 513 33.61 8.89 -30.10
CA GLN A 513 34.85 8.28 -30.60
C GLN A 513 34.75 7.97 -32.10
N LYS A 514 35.79 8.34 -32.86
CA LYS A 514 35.79 8.23 -34.32
C LYS A 514 35.59 6.79 -34.78
N GLY A 515 34.50 6.55 -35.52
CA GLY A 515 34.19 5.24 -36.12
C GLY A 515 33.42 4.27 -35.21
N PHE A 516 33.08 4.66 -33.98
CA PHE A 516 32.27 3.83 -33.10
C PHE A 516 30.77 3.97 -33.38
N LYS A 517 30.04 2.86 -33.29
CA LYS A 517 28.57 2.83 -33.39
C LYS A 517 28.00 1.91 -32.33
N HIS A 518 27.00 2.41 -31.60
CA HIS A 518 26.28 1.62 -30.62
C HIS A 518 25.44 0.52 -31.27
N THR A 519 25.36 -0.63 -30.61
CA THR A 519 24.50 -1.75 -30.99
C THR A 519 23.21 -1.76 -30.16
N THR A 520 22.20 -2.51 -30.57
CA THR A 520 20.98 -2.74 -29.77
C THR A 520 21.30 -3.20 -28.34
N SER A 521 22.35 -3.99 -28.16
CA SER A 521 22.79 -4.46 -26.84
C SER A 521 23.29 -3.33 -25.95
N ASN A 522 24.08 -2.39 -26.50
CA ASN A 522 24.56 -1.23 -25.76
C ASN A 522 23.38 -0.33 -25.30
N TYR A 523 22.42 -0.07 -26.18
CA TYR A 523 21.21 0.68 -25.82
C TYR A 523 20.37 -0.03 -24.77
N ASN A 524 20.13 -1.33 -24.92
CA ASN A 524 19.37 -2.11 -23.94
C ASN A 524 20.08 -2.13 -22.57
N ALA A 525 21.41 -2.23 -22.53
CA ALA A 525 22.18 -2.12 -21.29
C ALA A 525 21.99 -0.74 -20.61
N LEU A 526 22.02 0.35 -21.39
CA LEU A 526 21.76 1.69 -20.88
C LEU A 526 20.30 1.88 -20.41
N ILE A 527 19.32 1.40 -21.17
CA ILE A 527 17.89 1.45 -20.82
C ILE A 527 17.63 0.68 -19.52
N GLU A 528 18.27 -0.48 -19.34
CA GLU A 528 18.27 -1.21 -18.07
C GLU A 528 18.79 -0.26 -16.98
N SER A 529 19.99 0.29 -17.09
CA SER A 529 20.58 1.18 -16.07
C SER A 529 19.69 2.39 -15.73
N LEU A 530 19.18 3.11 -16.73
CA LEU A 530 18.29 4.26 -16.55
C LEU A 530 16.94 3.87 -15.93
N GLY A 531 16.41 2.70 -16.26
CA GLY A 531 15.17 2.20 -15.68
C GLY A 531 15.29 1.89 -14.19
N LYS A 532 16.47 1.45 -13.73
CA LYS A 532 16.77 1.21 -12.30
C LYS A 532 16.70 2.51 -11.50
N ILE A 533 17.20 3.60 -12.06
CA ILE A 533 17.13 4.95 -11.46
C ILE A 533 15.82 5.70 -11.78
N LYS A 534 14.88 5.05 -12.47
CA LYS A 534 13.54 5.57 -12.83
C LYS A 534 13.56 6.79 -13.76
N GLN A 535 14.60 6.94 -14.58
CA GLN A 535 14.73 8.01 -15.57
C GLN A 535 13.99 7.69 -16.88
N PHE A 536 12.67 7.51 -16.76
CA PHE A 536 11.82 7.03 -17.84
C PHE A 536 11.69 7.99 -19.04
N LYS A 537 11.85 9.30 -18.82
CA LYS A 537 11.83 10.29 -19.91
C LYS A 537 13.02 10.07 -20.87
N LEU A 538 14.21 9.87 -20.31
CA LEU A 538 15.43 9.60 -21.09
C LEU A 538 15.36 8.27 -21.83
N ILE A 539 14.73 7.26 -21.23
CA ILE A 539 14.50 5.98 -21.91
C ILE A 539 13.72 6.17 -23.20
N TRP A 540 12.66 6.98 -23.20
CA TRP A 540 11.88 7.22 -24.42
C TRP A 540 12.66 8.06 -25.46
N ASN A 541 13.50 9.02 -25.04
CA ASN A 541 14.41 9.70 -25.95
C ASN A 541 15.38 8.71 -26.64
N LEU A 542 15.91 7.73 -25.90
CA LEU A 542 16.75 6.67 -26.47
C LEU A 542 15.97 5.75 -27.41
N VAL A 543 14.71 5.44 -27.12
CA VAL A 543 13.86 4.64 -28.02
C VAL A 543 13.64 5.34 -29.36
N ASP A 544 13.45 6.66 -29.34
CA ASP A 544 13.29 7.45 -30.57
C ASP A 544 14.60 7.52 -31.37
N ASP A 545 15.75 7.65 -30.71
CA ASP A 545 17.07 7.54 -31.36
C ASP A 545 17.33 6.14 -31.94
N MET A 546 16.99 5.07 -31.19
CA MET A 546 17.05 3.69 -31.68
C MET A 546 16.15 3.45 -32.90
N LYS A 547 14.99 4.12 -32.97
CA LYS A 547 14.09 4.05 -34.12
C LYS A 547 14.74 4.65 -35.36
N GLN A 548 15.34 5.84 -35.25
CA GLN A 548 16.04 6.50 -36.36
C GLN A 548 17.22 5.65 -36.87
N LYS A 549 17.96 5.02 -35.94
CA LYS A 549 19.10 4.14 -36.24
C LYS A 549 18.70 2.71 -36.64
N LYS A 550 17.39 2.38 -36.66
CA LYS A 550 16.85 1.03 -36.96
C LYS A 550 17.40 -0.08 -36.05
N LEU A 551 17.65 0.24 -34.79
CA LEU A 551 18.19 -0.69 -33.77
C LEU A 551 17.12 -1.21 -32.79
N LEU A 552 15.86 -0.77 -32.94
CA LEU A 552 14.77 -1.10 -32.04
C LEU A 552 14.31 -2.56 -32.21
N SER A 553 14.00 -3.23 -31.10
CA SER A 553 13.58 -4.63 -31.09
C SER A 553 12.39 -4.85 -30.16
N LYS A 554 11.66 -5.98 -30.32
CA LYS A 554 10.65 -6.41 -29.35
C LYS A 554 11.25 -6.53 -27.94
N ASP A 555 12.52 -6.92 -27.81
CA ASP A 555 13.21 -7.04 -26.51
C ASP A 555 13.38 -5.71 -25.78
N THR A 556 13.59 -4.63 -26.53
CA THR A 556 13.65 -3.28 -25.98
C THR A 556 12.33 -2.90 -25.30
N PHE A 557 11.18 -3.18 -25.90
CA PHE A 557 9.87 -2.87 -25.30
C PHE A 557 9.59 -3.69 -24.04
N ALA A 558 9.91 -4.98 -24.03
CA ALA A 558 9.72 -5.78 -22.81
C ALA A 558 10.67 -5.39 -21.69
N LEU A 559 11.89 -4.97 -22.01
CA LEU A 559 12.80 -4.39 -21.03
C LEU A 559 12.18 -3.14 -20.37
N ILE A 560 11.63 -2.23 -21.18
CA ILE A 560 10.97 -1.01 -20.72
C ILE A 560 9.74 -1.33 -19.87
N SER A 561 8.85 -2.22 -20.34
CA SER A 561 7.68 -2.67 -19.59
C SER A 561 8.08 -3.29 -18.24
N ARG A 562 9.14 -4.11 -18.21
CA ARG A 562 9.69 -4.68 -16.96
C ARG A 562 10.19 -3.61 -16.02
N ARG A 563 10.83 -2.57 -16.54
CA ARG A 563 11.30 -1.42 -15.74
C ARG A 563 10.15 -0.61 -15.14
N TYR A 564 9.11 -0.32 -15.90
CA TYR A 564 7.90 0.32 -15.38
C TYR A 564 7.19 -0.56 -14.34
N ALA A 565 7.04 -1.86 -14.61
CA ALA A 565 6.38 -2.80 -13.69
C ALA A 565 7.10 -2.89 -12.35
N ARG A 566 8.44 -3.06 -12.35
CA ARG A 566 9.25 -3.05 -11.12
C ARG A 566 9.23 -1.71 -10.39
N ALA A 567 9.02 -0.60 -11.09
CA ALA A 567 8.84 0.72 -10.49
C ALA A 567 7.42 0.96 -9.92
N ARG A 568 6.53 -0.06 -9.93
CA ARG A 568 5.12 0.01 -9.53
C ARG A 568 4.26 0.93 -10.41
N LYS A 569 4.68 1.15 -11.65
CA LYS A 569 3.97 1.93 -12.68
C LYS A 569 3.31 0.99 -13.68
N VAL A 570 2.33 0.22 -13.21
CA VAL A 570 1.75 -0.91 -13.97
C VAL A 570 1.01 -0.44 -15.22
N LYS A 571 0.26 0.67 -15.12
CA LYS A 571 -0.46 1.25 -16.26
C LYS A 571 0.51 1.66 -17.37
N GLU A 572 1.60 2.31 -17.01
CA GLU A 572 2.64 2.72 -17.95
C GLU A 572 3.42 1.53 -18.51
N ALA A 573 3.60 0.45 -17.74
CA ALA A 573 4.20 -0.80 -18.23
C ALA A 573 3.34 -1.43 -19.34
N ILE A 574 2.02 -1.48 -19.13
CA ILE A 574 1.06 -1.99 -20.12
C ILE A 574 0.97 -1.06 -21.33
N ALA A 575 1.00 0.25 -21.11
CA ALA A 575 1.04 1.23 -22.20
C ALA A 575 2.33 1.10 -23.03
N ALA A 576 3.49 0.93 -22.40
CA ALA A 576 4.77 0.72 -23.09
C ALA A 576 4.78 -0.57 -23.92
N PHE A 577 4.12 -1.63 -23.42
CA PHE A 577 3.94 -2.87 -24.15
C PHE A 577 3.09 -2.63 -25.41
N HIS A 578 1.91 -2.01 -25.27
CA HIS A 578 1.03 -1.75 -26.42
C HIS A 578 1.63 -0.76 -27.44
N LYS A 579 2.44 0.20 -27.00
CA LYS A 579 3.17 1.12 -27.89
C LYS A 579 4.06 0.42 -28.91
N MET A 580 4.42 -0.85 -28.74
CA MET A 580 5.22 -1.54 -29.76
C MET A 580 4.51 -1.59 -31.13
N GLU A 581 3.17 -1.61 -31.14
CA GLU A 581 2.36 -1.58 -32.38
C GLU A 581 2.56 -0.25 -33.13
N ASP A 582 2.59 0.88 -32.41
CA ASP A 582 2.82 2.22 -32.98
C ASP A 582 4.21 2.36 -33.63
N TYR A 583 5.16 1.51 -33.24
CA TYR A 583 6.51 1.45 -33.78
C TYR A 583 6.68 0.35 -34.85
N GLY A 584 5.59 -0.27 -35.30
CA GLY A 584 5.56 -1.22 -36.42
C GLY A 584 5.79 -2.68 -36.05
N PHE A 585 5.75 -3.05 -34.77
CA PHE A 585 5.90 -4.45 -34.34
C PHE A 585 4.53 -5.11 -34.19
N LYS A 586 4.33 -6.25 -34.88
CA LYS A 586 3.14 -7.09 -34.72
C LYS A 586 3.25 -7.93 -33.44
N MET A 587 2.21 -7.88 -32.59
CA MET A 587 2.14 -8.67 -31.36
C MET A 587 1.79 -10.14 -31.63
N GLU A 588 2.41 -11.04 -30.88
CA GLU A 588 2.18 -12.49 -30.89
C GLU A 588 1.83 -13.02 -29.49
N SER A 589 1.35 -14.27 -29.38
CA SER A 589 1.08 -14.92 -28.09
C SER A 589 2.32 -14.97 -27.17
N SER A 590 3.51 -15.11 -27.77
CA SER A 590 4.80 -15.07 -27.06
C SER A 590 5.06 -13.73 -26.36
N ASP A 591 4.64 -12.61 -26.97
CA ASP A 591 4.76 -11.26 -26.43
C ASP A 591 3.82 -11.07 -25.22
N PHE A 592 2.59 -11.57 -25.32
CA PHE A 592 1.65 -11.58 -24.18
C PHE A 592 2.19 -12.41 -23.02
N ASN A 593 2.71 -13.62 -23.28
CA ASN A 593 3.35 -14.45 -22.25
C ASN A 593 4.49 -13.71 -21.54
N ARG A 594 5.30 -12.94 -22.28
CA ARG A 594 6.37 -12.14 -21.68
C ARG A 594 5.83 -10.97 -20.83
N MET A 595 4.71 -10.39 -21.22
CA MET A 595 4.04 -9.36 -20.43
C MET A 595 3.41 -9.93 -19.15
N LEU A 596 2.74 -11.09 -19.26
CA LEU A 596 2.21 -11.84 -18.11
C LEU A 596 3.34 -12.16 -17.12
N ASP A 597 4.46 -12.72 -17.61
CA ASP A 597 5.63 -13.04 -16.78
C ASP A 597 6.19 -11.79 -16.09
N THR A 598 6.27 -10.68 -16.83
CA THR A 598 6.73 -9.40 -16.32
C THR A 598 5.85 -8.87 -15.19
N LEU A 599 4.53 -8.94 -15.34
CA LEU A 599 3.57 -8.48 -14.33
C LEU A 599 3.52 -9.42 -13.12
N SER A 600 3.49 -10.73 -13.33
CA SER A 600 3.53 -11.75 -12.28
C SER A 600 4.79 -11.60 -11.42
N LYS A 601 5.99 -11.54 -12.02
CA LYS A 601 7.26 -11.34 -11.28
C LYS A 601 7.36 -9.98 -10.57
N SER A 602 6.57 -9.01 -11.00
CA SER A 602 6.51 -7.69 -10.37
C SER A 602 5.43 -7.60 -9.28
N ARG A 603 4.81 -8.72 -8.88
CA ARG A 603 3.73 -8.81 -7.88
C ARG A 603 2.46 -8.05 -8.26
N ASN A 604 2.14 -8.01 -9.55
CA ASN A 604 0.91 -7.41 -10.09
C ASN A 604 0.10 -8.44 -10.88
N VAL A 605 -0.06 -9.65 -10.31
CA VAL A 605 -0.75 -10.77 -10.98
C VAL A 605 -2.22 -10.47 -11.30
N GLY A 606 -2.89 -9.60 -10.53
CA GLY A 606 -4.26 -9.18 -10.85
C GLY A 606 -4.38 -8.43 -12.18
N ASP A 607 -3.39 -7.61 -12.53
CA ASP A 607 -3.33 -6.98 -13.86
C ASP A 607 -2.80 -7.95 -14.92
N ALA A 608 -1.95 -8.92 -14.55
CA ALA A 608 -1.58 -10.02 -15.44
C ALA A 608 -2.82 -10.81 -15.88
N GLN A 609 -3.73 -11.14 -14.95
CA GLN A 609 -5.00 -11.79 -15.26
C GLN A 609 -5.83 -10.97 -16.27
N LYS A 610 -5.94 -9.64 -16.08
CA LYS A 610 -6.65 -8.79 -17.05
C LYS A 610 -6.01 -8.81 -18.44
N VAL A 611 -4.68 -8.86 -18.52
CA VAL A 611 -3.95 -9.01 -19.79
C VAL A 611 -4.23 -10.36 -20.43
N PHE A 612 -4.29 -11.44 -19.63
CA PHE A 612 -4.66 -12.78 -20.07
C PHE A 612 -6.11 -12.84 -20.58
N ASP A 613 -7.06 -12.25 -19.85
CA ASP A 613 -8.47 -12.18 -20.27
C ASP A 613 -8.60 -11.38 -21.58
N LYS A 614 -7.80 -10.32 -21.75
CA LYS A 614 -7.74 -9.53 -22.99
C LYS A 614 -7.11 -10.31 -24.15
N MET A 615 -6.10 -11.14 -23.87
CA MET A 615 -5.49 -12.05 -24.84
C MET A 615 -6.55 -13.01 -25.39
N LYS A 616 -7.33 -13.67 -24.52
CA LYS A 616 -8.47 -14.51 -24.90
C LYS A 616 -9.50 -13.75 -25.76
N LYS A 617 -9.94 -12.57 -25.31
CA LYS A 617 -10.92 -11.75 -26.06
C LYS A 617 -10.45 -11.33 -27.45
N LYS A 618 -9.15 -11.11 -27.65
CA LYS A 618 -8.56 -10.75 -28.95
C LYS A 618 -8.28 -11.96 -29.85
N ARG A 619 -8.75 -13.17 -29.49
CA ARG A 619 -8.51 -14.43 -30.20
C ARG A 619 -7.03 -14.82 -30.32
N PHE A 620 -6.20 -14.39 -29.37
CA PHE A 620 -4.89 -15.02 -29.17
C PHE A 620 -5.11 -16.23 -28.27
N GLU A 621 -4.84 -17.43 -28.78
CA GLU A 621 -4.99 -18.68 -28.03
C GLU A 621 -3.92 -18.74 -26.93
N PRO A 622 -4.30 -18.80 -25.64
CA PRO A 622 -3.36 -19.06 -24.56
C PRO A 622 -2.80 -20.46 -24.68
N ASP A 623 -1.53 -20.62 -24.32
CA ASP A 623 -0.84 -21.90 -24.28
C ASP A 623 -0.62 -22.36 -22.84
N ILE A 624 -0.10 -23.57 -22.66
CA ILE A 624 0.27 -24.13 -21.36
C ILE A 624 1.16 -23.17 -20.53
N LYS A 625 2.01 -22.39 -21.22
CA LYS A 625 2.93 -21.43 -20.61
C LYS A 625 2.18 -20.20 -20.07
N SER A 626 1.14 -19.72 -20.75
CA SER A 626 0.27 -18.64 -20.24
C SER A 626 -0.34 -19.01 -18.89
N TYR A 627 -0.90 -20.22 -18.77
CA TYR A 627 -1.47 -20.75 -17.53
C TYR A 627 -0.41 -20.93 -16.45
N THR A 628 0.73 -21.53 -16.80
CA THR A 628 1.84 -21.74 -15.87
C THR A 628 2.35 -20.44 -15.26
N ILE A 629 2.45 -19.36 -16.06
CA ILE A 629 2.84 -18.03 -15.59
C ILE A 629 1.83 -17.44 -14.60
N LEU A 630 0.53 -17.64 -14.84
CA LEU A 630 -0.52 -17.19 -13.92
C LEU A 630 -0.54 -18.02 -12.64
N LEU A 631 -0.40 -19.33 -12.73
CA LEU A 631 -0.23 -20.22 -11.56
C LEU A 631 0.97 -19.79 -10.73
N GLU A 632 2.10 -19.47 -11.37
CA GLU A 632 3.29 -18.97 -10.67
C GLU A 632 3.00 -17.63 -9.98
N GLY A 633 2.38 -16.69 -10.69
CA GLY A 633 2.02 -15.38 -10.14
C GLY A 633 1.08 -15.47 -8.93
N TRP A 634 -0.02 -16.20 -9.06
CA TRP A 634 -0.99 -16.36 -7.96
C TRP A 634 -0.42 -17.20 -6.81
N GLY A 635 0.42 -18.19 -7.13
CA GLY A 635 1.16 -18.99 -6.15
C GLY A 635 2.16 -18.16 -5.34
N GLN A 636 2.82 -17.16 -5.95
CA GLN A 636 3.70 -16.23 -5.24
C GLN A 636 2.94 -15.27 -4.30
N GLU A 637 1.72 -14.87 -4.66
CA GLU A 637 0.82 -14.07 -3.81
C GLU A 637 0.08 -14.91 -2.75
N LEU A 638 0.28 -16.24 -2.73
CA LEU A 638 -0.39 -17.19 -1.84
C LEU A 638 -1.93 -17.18 -1.95
N ASN A 639 -2.46 -16.76 -3.11
CA ASN A 639 -3.90 -16.81 -3.38
C ASN A 639 -4.27 -18.18 -3.95
N LEU A 640 -4.40 -19.18 -3.07
CA LEU A 640 -4.67 -20.56 -3.47
C LEU A 640 -6.02 -20.74 -4.18
N LEU A 641 -7.02 -19.88 -3.89
CA LEU A 641 -8.30 -19.90 -4.60
C LEU A 641 -8.09 -19.65 -6.10
N ARG A 642 -7.36 -18.58 -6.44
CA ARG A 642 -7.02 -18.27 -7.83
C ARG A 642 -6.11 -19.32 -8.46
N VAL A 643 -5.17 -19.89 -7.71
CA VAL A 643 -4.33 -21.00 -8.21
C VAL A 643 -5.22 -22.18 -8.61
N ASN A 644 -6.20 -22.56 -7.78
CA ASN A 644 -7.10 -23.66 -8.08
C ASN A 644 -8.07 -23.33 -9.23
N GLU A 645 -8.55 -22.09 -9.35
CA GLU A 645 -9.36 -21.63 -10.48
C GLU A 645 -8.58 -21.72 -11.81
N VAL A 646 -7.37 -21.17 -11.86
CA VAL A 646 -6.53 -21.20 -13.07
C VAL A 646 -6.12 -22.64 -13.41
N TYR A 647 -5.89 -23.48 -12.41
CA TYR A 647 -5.62 -24.91 -12.60
C TYR A 647 -6.83 -25.68 -13.15
N GLY A 648 -8.04 -25.36 -12.68
CA GLY A 648 -9.28 -25.88 -13.22
C GLY A 648 -9.49 -25.44 -14.67
N GLU A 649 -9.36 -24.14 -14.95
CA GLU A 649 -9.47 -23.57 -16.29
C GLU A 649 -8.44 -24.19 -17.27
N MET A 650 -7.22 -24.43 -16.80
CA MET A 650 -6.19 -25.12 -17.58
C MET A 650 -6.64 -26.53 -18.00
N LYS A 651 -7.23 -27.30 -17.08
CA LYS A 651 -7.74 -28.65 -17.35
C LYS A 651 -8.99 -28.62 -18.23
N ASP A 652 -9.91 -27.69 -17.98
CA ASP A 652 -11.16 -27.55 -18.74
C ASP A 652 -10.90 -27.21 -20.22
N GLU A 653 -9.82 -26.47 -20.50
CA GLU A 653 -9.36 -26.13 -21.85
C GLU A 653 -8.51 -27.24 -22.49
N GLY A 654 -8.41 -28.41 -21.83
CA GLY A 654 -7.76 -29.61 -22.34
C GLY A 654 -6.23 -29.64 -22.16
N PHE A 655 -5.64 -28.72 -21.39
CA PHE A 655 -4.21 -28.76 -21.09
C PHE A 655 -3.91 -29.66 -19.89
N GLU A 656 -3.06 -30.66 -20.11
CA GLU A 656 -2.55 -31.51 -19.04
C GLU A 656 -1.42 -30.78 -18.28
N PRO A 657 -1.50 -30.70 -16.93
CA PRO A 657 -0.46 -30.06 -16.12
C PRO A 657 0.88 -30.80 -16.24
N ASP A 658 1.93 -30.06 -16.59
CA ASP A 658 3.27 -30.59 -16.68
C ASP A 658 4.00 -30.58 -15.32
N VAL A 659 5.23 -31.11 -15.30
CA VAL A 659 6.09 -31.13 -14.11
C VAL A 659 6.29 -29.74 -13.51
N VAL A 660 6.29 -28.68 -14.33
CA VAL A 660 6.50 -27.30 -13.89
C VAL A 660 5.26 -26.77 -13.19
N ALA A 661 4.07 -26.99 -13.78
CA ALA A 661 2.79 -26.60 -13.20
C ALA A 661 2.55 -27.29 -11.84
N TYR A 662 2.78 -28.61 -11.76
CA TYR A 662 2.70 -29.33 -10.48
C TYR A 662 3.68 -28.79 -9.45
N GLY A 663 4.94 -28.53 -9.84
CA GLY A 663 5.94 -27.97 -8.93
C GLY A 663 5.55 -26.59 -8.38
N ILE A 664 4.94 -25.73 -9.20
CA ILE A 664 4.41 -24.42 -8.77
C ILE A 664 3.28 -24.59 -7.76
N ILE A 665 2.29 -25.44 -8.07
CA ILE A 665 1.12 -25.67 -7.22
C ILE A 665 1.54 -26.26 -5.87
N ILE A 666 2.40 -27.27 -5.87
CA ILE A 666 2.93 -27.92 -4.66
C ILE A 666 3.69 -26.89 -3.81
N ASN A 667 4.60 -26.11 -4.42
CA ASN A 667 5.35 -25.07 -3.71
C ASN A 667 4.44 -23.98 -3.13
N ALA A 668 3.40 -23.56 -3.86
CA ALA A 668 2.42 -22.59 -3.37
C ALA A 668 1.66 -23.12 -2.14
N HIS A 669 1.20 -24.38 -2.17
CA HIS A 669 0.53 -25.03 -1.04
C HIS A 669 1.47 -25.21 0.15
N CYS A 670 2.74 -25.60 -0.06
CA CYS A 670 3.76 -25.66 0.99
C CYS A 670 3.96 -24.30 1.67
N LYS A 671 4.09 -23.20 0.89
CA LYS A 671 4.26 -21.85 1.44
C LYS A 671 3.02 -21.35 2.20
N ALA A 672 1.83 -21.75 1.75
CA ALA A 672 0.57 -21.46 2.41
C ALA A 672 0.27 -22.40 3.61
N LYS A 673 1.21 -23.27 3.98
CA LYS A 673 1.09 -24.26 5.07
C LYS A 673 -0.04 -25.27 4.89
N LYS A 674 -0.44 -25.55 3.65
CA LYS A 674 -1.42 -26.57 3.28
C LYS A 674 -0.69 -27.83 2.79
N TYR A 675 0.06 -28.44 3.71
CA TYR A 675 0.96 -29.55 3.38
C TYR A 675 0.22 -30.79 2.87
N ASP A 676 -0.93 -31.12 3.44
CA ASP A 676 -1.71 -32.29 3.04
C ASP A 676 -2.20 -32.16 1.58
N GLU A 677 -2.62 -30.96 1.18
CA GLU A 677 -2.98 -30.65 -0.21
C GLU A 677 -1.75 -30.69 -1.13
N ALA A 678 -0.59 -30.22 -0.68
CA ALA A 678 0.66 -30.31 -1.43
C ALA A 678 1.06 -31.77 -1.70
N VAL A 679 0.92 -32.64 -0.71
CA VAL A 679 1.14 -34.09 -0.85
C VAL A 679 0.08 -34.73 -1.74
N ARG A 680 -1.19 -34.28 -1.68
CA ARG A 680 -2.25 -34.74 -2.59
C ARG A 680 -1.88 -34.46 -4.05
N PHE A 681 -1.44 -33.24 -4.38
CA PHE A 681 -1.00 -32.89 -5.73
C PHE A 681 0.24 -33.65 -6.18
N PHE A 682 1.16 -33.95 -5.26
CA PHE A 682 2.31 -34.81 -5.53
C PHE A 682 1.88 -36.23 -5.90
N ASN A 683 0.95 -36.82 -5.14
CA ASN A 683 0.43 -38.16 -5.43
C ASN A 683 -0.37 -38.18 -6.75
N GLU A 684 -1.17 -37.13 -7.03
CA GLU A 684 -1.86 -36.98 -8.32
C GLU A 684 -0.86 -36.96 -9.49
N MET A 685 0.24 -36.23 -9.34
CA MET A 685 1.30 -36.16 -10.34
C MET A 685 1.91 -37.55 -10.62
N GLU A 686 2.21 -38.33 -9.59
CA GLU A 686 2.73 -39.70 -9.74
C GLU A 686 1.71 -40.64 -10.38
N GLN A 687 0.43 -40.56 -9.99
CA GLN A 687 -0.65 -41.38 -10.58
C GLN A 687 -0.84 -41.12 -12.08
N ARG A 688 -0.57 -39.90 -12.53
CA ARG A 688 -0.57 -39.53 -13.96
C ARG A 688 0.72 -39.94 -14.70
N ASN A 689 1.59 -40.73 -14.07
CA ASN A 689 2.90 -41.11 -14.58
C ASN A 689 3.81 -39.90 -14.91
N CYS A 690 3.56 -38.75 -14.29
CA CYS A 690 4.41 -37.56 -14.43
C CYS A 690 5.52 -37.64 -13.38
N LYS A 691 6.76 -37.91 -13.81
CA LYS A 691 7.88 -38.11 -12.87
C LYS A 691 8.22 -36.82 -12.11
N PRO A 692 8.23 -36.82 -10.76
CA PRO A 692 8.62 -35.65 -9.97
C PRO A 692 10.04 -35.19 -10.25
N SER A 693 10.24 -33.88 -10.44
CA SER A 693 11.58 -33.31 -10.58
C SER A 693 12.25 -33.10 -9.22
N PRO A 694 13.60 -33.02 -9.16
CA PRO A 694 14.32 -32.69 -7.93
C PRO A 694 13.81 -31.41 -7.22
N HIS A 695 13.32 -30.43 -7.99
CA HIS A 695 12.75 -29.20 -7.44
C HIS A 695 11.49 -29.43 -6.60
N ILE A 696 10.66 -30.42 -6.96
CA ILE A 696 9.42 -30.74 -6.25
C ILE A 696 9.75 -31.39 -4.91
N PHE A 697 10.66 -32.37 -4.88
CA PHE A 697 11.17 -32.96 -3.64
C PHE A 697 11.77 -31.89 -2.73
N CYS A 698 12.64 -31.03 -3.26
CA CYS A 698 13.22 -29.92 -2.51
C CYS A 698 12.13 -29.00 -1.90
N SER A 699 11.05 -28.73 -2.63
CA SER A 699 9.94 -27.89 -2.16
C SER A 699 9.14 -28.56 -1.03
N LEU A 700 8.89 -29.87 -1.12
CA LEU A 700 8.20 -30.64 -0.08
C LEU A 700 9.06 -30.78 1.18
N ILE A 701 10.33 -31.17 1.04
CA ILE A 701 11.27 -31.32 2.17
C ILE A 701 11.41 -30.00 2.93
N ASN A 702 11.59 -28.88 2.21
CA ASN A 702 11.71 -27.56 2.82
C ASN A 702 10.38 -27.12 3.47
N GLY A 703 9.25 -27.36 2.79
CA GLY A 703 7.91 -27.04 3.29
C GLY A 703 7.59 -27.78 4.59
N LEU A 704 7.71 -29.10 4.60
CA LEU A 704 7.47 -29.98 5.75
C LEU A 704 8.47 -29.72 6.89
N GLY A 705 9.74 -29.54 6.54
CA GLY A 705 10.80 -29.19 7.49
C GLY A 705 10.53 -27.88 8.24
N SER A 706 9.98 -26.86 7.55
CA SER A 706 9.64 -25.58 8.18
C SER A 706 8.52 -25.66 9.23
N GLU A 707 7.65 -26.67 9.14
CA GLU A 707 6.61 -26.98 10.14
C GLU A 707 7.10 -27.99 11.19
N LYS A 708 8.40 -28.32 11.20
CA LYS A 708 9.01 -29.32 12.09
C LYS A 708 8.43 -30.73 11.93
N LYS A 709 7.81 -31.04 10.79
CA LYS A 709 7.42 -32.40 10.40
C LYS A 709 8.64 -33.14 9.82
N LEU A 710 9.64 -33.36 10.68
CA LEU A 710 10.95 -33.88 10.24
C LEU A 710 10.84 -35.27 9.61
N ASN A 711 10.02 -36.16 10.16
CA ASN A 711 9.86 -37.53 9.65
C ASN A 711 9.34 -37.54 8.21
N ASP A 712 8.28 -36.79 7.93
CA ASP A 712 7.74 -36.65 6.57
C ASP A 712 8.78 -36.06 5.61
N ALA A 713 9.55 -35.07 6.06
CA ALA A 713 10.63 -34.47 5.26
C ALA A 713 11.74 -35.49 4.94
N LEU A 714 12.08 -36.38 5.89
CA LEU A 714 13.03 -37.47 5.69
C LEU A 714 12.49 -38.53 4.72
N GLU A 715 11.20 -38.87 4.82
CA GLU A 715 10.55 -39.78 3.88
C GLU A 715 10.67 -39.26 2.44
N PHE A 716 10.34 -37.99 2.20
CA PHE A 716 10.49 -37.39 0.87
C PHE A 716 11.95 -37.28 0.42
N PHE A 717 12.91 -37.18 1.33
CA PHE A 717 14.34 -37.22 1.00
C PHE A 717 14.77 -38.63 0.55
N GLU A 718 14.32 -39.69 1.23
CA GLU A 718 14.59 -41.08 0.81
C GLU A 718 13.89 -41.41 -0.54
N ARG A 719 12.67 -40.91 -0.74
CA ARG A 719 11.99 -40.99 -2.05
C ARG A 719 12.77 -40.25 -3.14
N SER A 720 13.36 -39.09 -2.82
CA SER A 720 14.21 -38.36 -3.76
C SER A 720 15.46 -39.17 -4.14
N LYS A 721 16.09 -39.92 -3.22
CA LYS A 721 17.21 -40.82 -3.54
C LYS A 721 16.79 -41.94 -4.49
N SER A 722 15.58 -42.45 -4.31
CA SER A 722 15.03 -43.55 -5.09
C SER A 722 14.40 -43.11 -6.43
N SER A 723 14.35 -41.80 -6.71
CA SER A 723 13.69 -41.23 -7.89
C SER A 723 14.45 -41.43 -9.21
N GLY A 724 15.69 -41.94 -9.16
CA GLY A 724 16.56 -42.12 -10.32
C GLY A 724 17.28 -40.85 -10.78
N PHE A 725 17.03 -39.69 -10.16
CA PHE A 725 17.81 -38.47 -10.36
C PHE A 725 18.93 -38.35 -9.31
N PRO A 726 20.15 -37.95 -9.69
CA PRO A 726 21.22 -37.70 -8.73
C PRO A 726 20.81 -36.58 -7.78
N LEU A 727 21.13 -36.73 -6.50
CA LEU A 727 20.89 -35.67 -5.53
C LEU A 727 21.80 -34.48 -5.84
N GLU A 728 21.22 -33.29 -5.80
CA GLU A 728 21.93 -32.03 -5.99
C GLU A 728 22.01 -31.25 -4.67
N ALA A 729 22.90 -30.25 -4.62
CA ALA A 729 23.06 -29.38 -3.46
C ALA A 729 21.75 -28.74 -2.93
N PRO A 730 20.77 -28.32 -3.78
CA PRO A 730 19.49 -27.79 -3.29
C PRO A 730 18.69 -28.77 -2.42
N THR A 731 18.68 -30.06 -2.76
CA THR A 731 17.92 -31.08 -2.02
C THR A 731 18.57 -31.35 -0.65
N TYR A 732 19.90 -31.44 -0.60
CA TYR A 732 20.61 -31.50 0.69
C TYR A 732 20.43 -30.24 1.52
N ASN A 733 20.45 -29.05 0.89
CA ASN A 733 20.20 -27.79 1.58
C ASN A 733 18.79 -27.74 2.21
N ALA A 734 17.78 -28.30 1.53
CA ALA A 734 16.44 -28.45 2.09
C ALA A 734 16.43 -29.37 3.33
N LEU A 735 17.18 -30.48 3.29
CA LEU A 735 17.33 -31.40 4.42
C LEU A 735 18.07 -30.76 5.60
N VAL A 736 19.21 -30.10 5.35
CA VAL A 736 19.94 -29.29 6.35
C VAL A 736 18.99 -28.27 6.99
N GLY A 737 18.18 -27.59 6.17
CA GLY A 737 17.13 -26.70 6.65
C GLY A 737 16.12 -27.39 7.57
N ALA A 738 15.60 -28.56 7.20
CA ALA A 738 14.64 -29.32 7.99
C ALA A 738 15.19 -29.73 9.37
N TYR A 739 16.46 -30.17 9.43
CA TYR A 739 17.14 -30.44 10.71
C TYR A 739 17.33 -29.17 11.55
N CYS A 740 17.76 -28.06 10.94
CA CYS A 740 17.92 -26.77 11.60
C CYS A 740 16.60 -26.24 12.20
N TRP A 741 15.48 -26.36 11.47
CA TRP A 741 14.14 -25.99 11.95
C TRP A 741 13.69 -26.83 13.15
N SER A 742 14.12 -28.10 13.18
CA SER A 742 13.86 -29.06 14.26
C SER A 742 14.91 -29.00 15.38
N GLN A 743 15.81 -28.01 15.36
CA GLN A 743 16.90 -27.80 16.33
C GLN A 743 17.91 -28.95 16.45
N ARG A 744 17.98 -29.83 15.44
CA ARG A 744 18.94 -30.94 15.37
C ARG A 744 20.21 -30.52 14.62
N MET A 745 20.96 -29.57 15.20
CA MET A 745 22.13 -28.98 14.53
C MET A 745 23.24 -30.00 14.24
N GLU A 746 23.43 -30.99 15.10
CA GLU A 746 24.43 -32.06 14.89
C GLU A 746 24.13 -32.86 13.62
N ASP A 747 22.87 -33.22 13.39
CA ASP A 747 22.49 -33.97 12.19
C ASP A 747 22.51 -33.11 10.93
N ALA A 748 22.29 -31.79 11.08
CA ALA A 748 22.54 -30.83 10.01
C ALA A 748 24.02 -30.81 9.59
N PHE A 749 24.96 -30.82 10.55
CA PHE A 749 26.39 -30.92 10.26
C PHE A 749 26.78 -32.29 9.69
N LYS A 750 26.24 -33.41 10.19
CA LYS A 750 26.44 -34.73 9.58
C LYS A 750 25.98 -34.77 8.13
N THR A 751 24.87 -34.10 7.81
CA THR A 751 24.38 -33.97 6.43
C THR A 751 25.36 -33.18 5.57
N VAL A 752 25.99 -32.13 6.11
CA VAL A 752 27.07 -31.38 5.43
C VAL A 752 28.28 -32.27 5.16
N ASP A 753 28.65 -33.14 6.10
CA ASP A 753 29.75 -34.09 5.91
C ASP A 753 29.40 -35.17 4.88
N GLU A 754 28.15 -35.64 4.88
CA GLU A 754 27.62 -36.54 3.85
C GLU A 754 27.72 -35.90 2.45
N MET A 755 27.35 -34.62 2.31
CA MET A 755 27.51 -33.88 1.05
C MET A 755 28.95 -33.85 0.57
N ARG A 756 29.94 -33.72 1.48
CA ARG A 756 31.36 -33.77 1.15
C ARG A 756 31.77 -35.15 0.66
N SER A 757 31.39 -36.20 1.39
CA SER A 757 31.74 -37.59 1.06
C SER A 757 31.23 -38.03 -0.31
N LYS A 758 30.09 -37.47 -0.75
CA LYS A 758 29.46 -37.77 -2.05
C LYS A 758 29.92 -36.86 -3.20
N GLY A 759 30.90 -35.98 -2.96
CA GLY A 759 31.46 -35.11 -4.01
C GLY A 759 30.57 -33.96 -4.45
N ILE A 760 29.46 -33.69 -3.76
CA ILE A 760 28.53 -32.59 -4.09
C ILE A 760 28.98 -31.28 -3.41
N GLY A 761 29.62 -31.38 -2.24
CA GLY A 761 30.21 -30.26 -1.49
C GLY A 761 29.19 -29.23 -0.97
N PRO A 762 29.33 -28.74 0.28
CA PRO A 762 28.49 -27.64 0.75
C PRO A 762 28.85 -26.34 0.03
N ASN A 763 27.83 -25.59 -0.37
CA ASN A 763 27.99 -24.28 -1.00
C ASN A 763 27.63 -23.15 -0.02
N ALA A 764 27.83 -21.90 -0.44
CA ALA A 764 27.55 -20.75 0.41
C ALA A 764 26.11 -20.76 0.94
N ARG A 765 25.14 -21.22 0.14
CA ARG A 765 23.73 -21.35 0.56
C ARG A 765 23.52 -22.39 1.67
N THR A 766 24.29 -23.48 1.68
CA THR A 766 24.28 -24.47 2.77
C THR A 766 24.65 -23.81 4.09
N TYR A 767 25.75 -23.05 4.10
CA TYR A 767 26.21 -22.33 5.30
C TYR A 767 25.28 -21.19 5.68
N ASP A 768 24.76 -20.40 4.73
CA ASP A 768 23.79 -19.33 4.99
C ASP A 768 22.55 -19.86 5.75
N ILE A 769 22.06 -21.07 5.42
CA ILE A 769 20.94 -21.72 6.13
C ILE A 769 21.31 -22.00 7.59
N ILE A 770 22.49 -22.55 7.84
CA ILE A 770 23.00 -22.86 9.18
C ILE A 770 23.20 -21.56 9.98
N LEU A 771 23.89 -20.57 9.39
CA LEU A 771 24.15 -19.26 9.99
C LEU A 771 22.84 -18.57 10.40
N HIS A 772 21.84 -18.53 9.51
CA HIS A 772 20.53 -17.94 9.81
C HIS A 772 19.86 -18.60 11.03
N HIS A 773 19.93 -19.92 11.15
CA HIS A 773 19.33 -20.64 12.26
C HIS A 773 20.12 -20.46 13.57
N LEU A 774 21.46 -20.50 13.52
CA LEU A 774 22.32 -20.20 14.67
C LEU A 774 22.08 -18.79 15.22
N ILE A 775 22.00 -17.79 14.33
CA ILE A 775 21.69 -16.39 14.68
C ILE A 775 20.32 -16.30 15.36
N ARG A 776 19.31 -16.99 14.82
CA ARG A 776 17.96 -17.02 15.39
C ARG A 776 17.91 -17.71 16.76
N MET A 777 18.78 -18.67 17.01
CA MET A 777 18.99 -19.32 18.31
C MET A 777 19.89 -18.50 19.25
N GLN A 778 20.34 -17.30 18.83
CA GLN A 778 21.30 -16.46 19.55
C GLN A 778 22.69 -17.07 19.79
N ARG A 779 23.08 -18.09 19.00
CA ARG A 779 24.39 -18.75 19.05
C ARG A 779 25.43 -18.01 18.19
N THR A 780 25.64 -16.71 18.47
CA THR A 780 26.48 -15.80 17.66
C THR A 780 27.93 -16.27 17.54
N LYS A 781 28.54 -16.77 18.62
CA LYS A 781 29.93 -17.24 18.61
C LYS A 781 30.10 -18.40 17.63
N GLU A 782 29.22 -19.38 17.71
CA GLU A 782 29.26 -20.56 16.86
C GLU A 782 28.93 -20.22 15.40
N ALA A 783 28.02 -19.25 15.16
CA ALA A 783 27.80 -18.72 13.81
C ALA A 783 29.08 -18.11 13.21
N TYR A 784 29.86 -17.38 14.01
CA TYR A 784 31.15 -16.85 13.57
C TYR A 784 32.17 -17.96 13.30
N GLU A 785 32.24 -18.99 14.15
CA GLU A 785 33.11 -20.15 13.92
C GLU A 785 32.75 -20.91 12.64
N VAL A 786 31.44 -21.07 12.35
CA VAL A 786 30.97 -21.69 11.09
C VAL A 786 31.37 -20.84 9.90
N TYR A 787 31.20 -19.51 9.97
CA TYR A 787 31.64 -18.58 8.92
C TYR A 787 33.13 -18.70 8.63
N GLN A 788 33.98 -18.75 9.67
CA GLN A 788 35.43 -18.90 9.51
C GLN A 788 35.85 -20.26 8.93
N LYS A 789 35.08 -21.32 9.19
CA LYS A 789 35.33 -22.68 8.72
C LYS A 789 34.63 -23.02 7.40
N MET A 790 34.02 -22.04 6.74
CA MET A 790 33.37 -22.26 5.44
C MET A 790 34.37 -22.80 4.43
N SER A 791 34.02 -23.91 3.79
CA SER A 791 34.84 -24.55 2.75
C SER A 791 34.68 -23.94 1.36
N CYS A 792 33.89 -22.87 1.24
CA CYS A 792 33.58 -22.18 -0.01
C CYS A 792 33.66 -20.67 0.19
N GLU A 793 33.90 -19.92 -0.89
CA GLU A 793 33.94 -18.46 -0.82
C GLU A 793 32.58 -17.88 -0.37
N PRO A 794 32.57 -16.99 0.63
CA PRO A 794 31.36 -16.29 1.05
C PRO A 794 30.76 -15.45 -0.09
N THR A 795 29.43 -15.41 -0.16
CA THR A 795 28.71 -14.56 -1.13
C THR A 795 28.28 -13.24 -0.52
N VAL A 796 27.78 -12.30 -1.32
CA VAL A 796 27.16 -11.04 -0.83
C VAL A 796 26.09 -11.32 0.24
N SER A 797 25.29 -12.39 0.07
CA SER A 797 24.29 -12.84 1.05
C SER A 797 24.93 -13.24 2.38
N THR A 798 26.01 -14.02 2.33
CA THR A 798 26.76 -14.46 3.52
C THR A 798 27.32 -13.26 4.28
N TYR A 799 27.97 -12.31 3.57
CA TYR A 799 28.45 -11.07 4.17
C TYR A 799 27.30 -10.24 4.78
N GLU A 800 26.16 -10.12 4.11
CA GLU A 800 24.97 -9.44 4.64
C GLU A 800 24.46 -10.08 5.93
N ILE A 801 24.42 -11.41 6.02
CA ILE A 801 24.01 -12.14 7.23
C ILE A 801 24.95 -11.80 8.39
N MET A 802 26.26 -11.83 8.15
CA MET A 802 27.28 -11.62 9.18
C MET A 802 27.33 -10.17 9.66
N VAL A 803 27.35 -9.19 8.75
CA VAL A 803 27.34 -7.76 9.10
C VAL A 803 26.09 -7.41 9.91
N ARG A 804 24.91 -7.83 9.43
CA ARG A 804 23.64 -7.57 10.13
C ARG A 804 23.58 -8.24 11.50
N MET A 805 24.11 -9.46 11.64
CA MET A 805 24.20 -10.13 12.93
C MET A 805 25.01 -9.31 13.94
N PHE A 806 26.20 -8.84 13.55
CA PHE A 806 27.06 -8.06 14.43
C PHE A 806 26.51 -6.66 14.72
N CYS A 807 25.90 -6.00 13.72
CA CYS A 807 25.15 -4.75 13.92
C CYS A 807 24.02 -4.91 14.95
N ASN A 808 23.22 -5.98 14.86
CA ASN A 808 22.13 -6.25 15.80
C ASN A 808 22.60 -6.66 17.21
N LYS A 809 23.88 -6.98 17.37
CA LYS A 809 24.51 -7.34 18.64
C LYS A 809 25.40 -6.22 19.19
N GLU A 810 25.33 -5.02 18.61
CA GLU A 810 26.12 -3.84 19.02
C GLU A 810 27.63 -4.13 19.03
N ARG A 811 28.06 -4.95 18.07
CA ARG A 811 29.47 -5.34 17.85
C ARG A 811 29.95 -4.74 16.53
N LEU A 812 29.93 -3.41 16.45
CA LEU A 812 30.34 -2.68 15.25
C LEU A 812 31.80 -2.96 14.84
N ASP A 813 32.68 -3.23 15.79
CA ASP A 813 34.06 -3.66 15.57
C ASP A 813 34.14 -4.85 14.59
N MET A 814 33.33 -5.87 14.86
CA MET A 814 33.27 -7.08 14.04
C MET A 814 32.50 -6.84 12.75
N ALA A 815 31.44 -6.02 12.77
CA ALA A 815 30.68 -5.68 11.57
C ALA A 815 31.57 -4.97 10.52
N ILE A 816 32.38 -4.00 10.94
CA ILE A 816 33.33 -3.29 10.08
C ILE A 816 34.44 -4.22 9.61
N LYS A 817 34.97 -5.10 10.46
CA LYS A 817 35.96 -6.10 10.04
C LYS A 817 35.46 -6.98 8.89
N ILE A 818 34.22 -7.46 8.97
CA ILE A 818 33.60 -8.27 7.90
C ILE A 818 33.34 -7.42 6.65
N TRP A 819 32.96 -6.16 6.82
CA TRP A 819 32.78 -5.21 5.72
C TRP A 819 34.08 -4.95 4.94
N ASP A 820 35.20 -4.77 5.65
CA ASP A 820 36.51 -4.55 5.05
C ASP A 820 37.05 -5.82 4.38
N GLU A 821 36.82 -7.00 4.98
CA GLU A 821 37.14 -8.28 4.34
C GLU A 821 36.41 -8.42 2.99
N MET A 822 35.11 -8.11 2.96
CA MET A 822 34.29 -8.12 1.75
C MET A 822 34.85 -7.17 0.68
N LYS A 823 35.19 -5.93 1.05
CA LYS A 823 35.82 -4.95 0.15
C LYS A 823 37.19 -5.41 -0.36
N GLY A 824 38.01 -5.99 0.51
CA GLY A 824 39.34 -6.51 0.15
C GLY A 824 39.28 -7.63 -0.89
N LYS A 825 38.21 -8.43 -0.89
CA LYS A 825 37.93 -9.45 -1.91
C LYS A 825 37.25 -8.90 -3.18
N GLY A 826 37.02 -7.60 -3.28
CA GLY A 826 36.38 -6.95 -4.43
C GLY A 826 34.87 -7.17 -4.51
N VAL A 827 34.22 -7.59 -3.42
CA VAL A 827 32.77 -7.80 -3.37
C VAL A 827 32.08 -6.47 -3.01
N LEU A 828 31.20 -5.98 -3.89
CA LEU A 828 30.53 -4.69 -3.71
C LEU A 828 29.33 -4.78 -2.73
N PRO A 829 29.19 -3.82 -1.81
CA PRO A 829 28.08 -3.80 -0.88
C PRO A 829 26.73 -3.48 -1.53
N GLY A 830 25.69 -4.21 -1.12
CA GLY A 830 24.30 -3.92 -1.45
C GLY A 830 23.62 -2.90 -0.53
N MET A 831 22.52 -2.32 -1.00
CA MET A 831 21.69 -1.32 -0.27
C MET A 831 21.33 -1.73 1.16
N HIS A 832 20.98 -3.00 1.39
CA HIS A 832 20.56 -3.50 2.70
C HIS A 832 21.70 -3.56 3.72
N MET A 833 22.93 -3.81 3.25
CA MET A 833 24.11 -3.83 4.12
C MET A 833 24.47 -2.41 4.57
N PHE A 834 24.51 -1.44 3.63
CA PHE A 834 24.63 -0.02 3.97
C PHE A 834 23.55 0.41 4.97
N SER A 835 22.29 0.02 4.74
CA SER A 835 21.18 0.34 5.65
C SER A 835 21.37 -0.21 7.05
N SER A 836 21.87 -1.45 7.18
CA SER A 836 22.07 -2.10 8.48
C SER A 836 23.22 -1.43 9.23
N LEU A 837 24.34 -1.16 8.53
CA LEU A 837 25.53 -0.54 9.11
C LEU A 837 25.26 0.91 9.53
N ILE A 838 24.69 1.74 8.65
CA ILE A 838 24.36 3.14 8.94
C ILE A 838 23.38 3.24 10.10
N THR A 839 22.36 2.37 10.14
CA THR A 839 21.39 2.38 11.25
C THR A 839 22.05 2.04 12.58
N ALA A 840 22.94 1.04 12.60
CA ALA A 840 23.68 0.66 13.81
C ALA A 840 24.65 1.76 14.26
N LEU A 841 25.34 2.41 13.32
CA LEU A 841 26.19 3.57 13.62
C LEU A 841 25.40 4.76 14.18
N CYS A 842 24.19 5.01 13.67
CA CYS A 842 23.28 6.00 14.26
C CYS A 842 22.84 5.63 15.68
N HIS A 843 22.66 4.35 15.99
CA HIS A 843 22.31 3.89 17.35
C HIS A 843 23.45 4.07 18.35
N GLU A 844 24.70 3.85 17.92
CA GLU A 844 25.90 4.04 18.75
C GLU A 844 26.44 5.48 18.74
N ASN A 845 25.67 6.43 18.20
CA ASN A 845 26.04 7.85 18.04
C ASN A 845 27.35 8.12 17.27
N LYS A 846 27.77 7.20 16.41
CA LYS A 846 28.95 7.35 15.53
C LYS A 846 28.55 8.04 14.22
N LEU A 847 28.09 9.29 14.33
CA LEU A 847 27.45 10.01 13.23
C LEU A 847 28.39 10.42 12.09
N ASP A 848 29.69 10.56 12.36
CA ASP A 848 30.68 10.85 11.31
C ASP A 848 30.85 9.66 10.37
N GLU A 849 31.12 8.48 10.91
CA GLU A 849 31.18 7.21 10.16
C GLU A 849 29.84 6.94 9.45
N ALA A 850 28.69 7.18 10.11
CA ALA A 850 27.37 7.03 9.47
C ALA A 850 27.21 7.94 8.24
N CYS A 851 27.68 9.19 8.32
CA CYS A 851 27.69 10.12 7.19
C CYS A 851 28.67 9.69 6.09
N GLU A 852 29.83 9.13 6.44
CA GLU A 852 30.81 8.61 5.48
C GLU A 852 30.24 7.43 4.68
N TYR A 853 29.69 6.43 5.34
CA TYR A 853 29.04 5.29 4.67
C TYR A 853 27.80 5.73 3.88
N PHE A 854 27.07 6.74 4.34
CA PHE A 854 25.95 7.30 3.58
C PHE A 854 26.44 8.02 2.32
N ASN A 855 27.53 8.80 2.40
CA ASN A 855 28.15 9.40 1.23
C ASN A 855 28.68 8.34 0.27
N GLU A 856 29.38 7.33 0.76
CA GLU A 856 29.84 6.20 -0.05
C GLU A 856 28.67 5.53 -0.78
N MET A 857 27.55 5.32 -0.10
CA MET A 857 26.32 4.80 -0.70
C MET A 857 25.81 5.68 -1.86
N LEU A 858 25.85 7.01 -1.69
CA LEU A 858 25.46 7.98 -2.73
C LEU A 858 26.45 8.03 -3.90
N ASP A 859 27.75 8.00 -3.60
CA ASP A 859 28.83 8.12 -4.58
C ASP A 859 28.89 6.87 -5.48
N VAL A 860 28.56 5.69 -4.94
CA VAL A 860 28.36 4.44 -5.70
C VAL A 860 27.01 4.45 -6.47
N GLY A 861 26.20 5.50 -6.33
CA GLY A 861 24.92 5.67 -7.03
C GLY A 861 23.77 4.84 -6.46
N ILE A 862 23.93 4.27 -5.25
CA ILE A 862 22.88 3.49 -4.60
C ILE A 862 21.90 4.45 -3.93
N ARG A 863 20.65 4.44 -4.39
CA ARG A 863 19.61 5.31 -3.81
C ARG A 863 19.22 4.84 -2.40
N PRO A 864 19.32 5.70 -1.37
CA PRO A 864 18.91 5.34 -0.01
C PRO A 864 17.39 5.15 0.10
N PRO A 865 16.92 4.20 0.92
CA PRO A 865 15.51 4.11 1.27
C PRO A 865 15.08 5.40 1.99
N GLY A 866 13.84 5.86 1.73
CA GLY A 866 13.34 7.10 2.33
C GLY A 866 13.39 7.09 3.87
N HIS A 867 13.05 5.95 4.49
CA HIS A 867 13.07 5.81 5.96
C HIS A 867 14.47 5.90 6.56
N MET A 868 15.49 5.38 5.87
CA MET A 868 16.89 5.44 6.33
C MET A 868 17.37 6.88 6.36
N PHE A 869 17.12 7.65 5.28
CA PHE A 869 17.48 9.07 5.25
C PHE A 869 16.70 9.88 6.28
N SER A 870 15.39 9.64 6.44
CA SER A 870 14.60 10.29 7.48
C SER A 870 15.17 10.06 8.87
N ARG A 871 15.62 8.83 9.17
CA ARG A 871 16.22 8.47 10.45
C ARG A 871 17.57 9.17 10.65
N LEU A 872 18.51 9.04 9.70
CA LEU A 872 19.81 9.69 9.77
C LEU A 872 19.66 11.22 9.89
N LYS A 873 18.74 11.81 9.13
CA LYS A 873 18.40 13.24 9.21
C LYS A 873 17.91 13.61 10.61
N GLN A 874 16.97 12.85 11.17
CA GLN A 874 16.44 13.15 12.50
C GLN A 874 17.55 13.09 13.55
N THR A 875 18.37 12.04 13.55
CA THR A 875 19.48 11.89 14.51
C THR A 875 20.52 13.00 14.36
N LEU A 876 20.84 13.44 13.14
CA LEU A 876 21.73 14.58 12.92
C LEU A 876 21.13 15.91 13.39
N LEU A 877 19.80 16.09 13.28
CA LEU A 877 19.11 17.28 13.78
C LEU A 877 19.05 17.30 15.31
N ASP A 878 18.81 16.15 15.94
CA ASP A 878 18.78 15.99 17.40
C ASP A 878 20.15 16.36 18.02
N GLU A 879 21.25 16.07 17.33
CA GLU A 879 22.63 16.43 17.70
C GLU A 879 23.09 17.80 17.15
N GLY A 880 22.18 18.59 16.56
CA GLY A 880 22.46 19.96 16.12
C GLY A 880 23.29 20.12 14.83
N ARG A 881 23.61 19.02 14.11
CA ARG A 881 24.46 19.00 12.90
C ARG A 881 23.69 19.35 11.61
N LYS A 882 23.13 20.56 11.58
CA LYS A 882 22.26 21.04 10.47
C LYS A 882 23.00 21.21 9.14
N ASP A 883 24.29 21.52 9.19
CA ASP A 883 25.22 21.63 8.07
C ASP A 883 25.32 20.31 7.29
N LYS A 884 25.61 19.19 7.99
CA LYS A 884 25.69 17.86 7.36
C LYS A 884 24.36 17.43 6.74
N VAL A 885 23.23 17.79 7.37
CA VAL A 885 21.89 17.52 6.82
C VAL A 885 21.67 18.27 5.51
N ALA A 886 22.11 19.53 5.42
CA ALA A 886 22.00 20.32 4.19
C ALA A 886 22.86 19.71 3.06
N ASP A 887 24.11 19.35 3.35
CA ASP A 887 25.01 18.73 2.37
C ASP A 887 24.48 17.41 1.83
N LEU A 888 24.02 16.53 2.72
CA LEU A 888 23.42 15.24 2.34
C LEU A 888 22.12 15.44 1.57
N ALA A 889 21.29 16.42 1.96
CA ALA A 889 20.06 16.74 1.22
C ALA A 889 20.37 17.26 -0.18
N VAL A 890 21.38 18.11 -0.35
CA VAL A 890 21.82 18.62 -1.66
C VAL A 890 22.33 17.49 -2.55
N LYS A 891 23.22 16.62 -2.04
CA LYS A 891 23.70 15.45 -2.80
C LYS A 891 22.55 14.51 -3.19
N MET A 892 21.63 14.23 -2.26
CA MET A 892 20.44 13.43 -2.56
C MET A 892 19.50 14.09 -3.57
N ASP A 893 19.36 15.41 -3.51
CA ASP A 893 18.54 16.17 -4.43
C ASP A 893 19.18 16.23 -5.81
N ARG A 894 20.51 16.31 -5.94
CA ARG A 894 21.24 16.11 -7.22
C ARG A 894 20.96 14.73 -7.83
N LEU A 895 20.93 13.67 -7.02
CA LEU A 895 20.54 12.33 -7.47
C LEU A 895 19.05 12.22 -7.86
N ARG A 896 18.17 13.06 -7.29
CA ARG A 896 16.72 13.10 -7.61
C ARG A 896 16.36 14.01 -8.78
N LYS A 897 17.01 15.18 -8.86
CA LYS A 897 16.76 16.31 -9.75
C LYS A 897 17.80 16.46 -10.85
N SER A 898 18.69 15.49 -11.06
CA SER A 898 19.40 15.41 -12.33
C SER A 898 18.39 15.22 -13.47
N GLN A 899 17.74 16.32 -13.86
CA GLN A 899 17.55 16.66 -15.25
C GLN A 899 18.96 16.61 -15.81
N LEU A 900 19.24 15.53 -16.52
CA LEU A 900 20.39 15.49 -17.40
C LEU A 900 20.08 16.53 -18.48
N VAL A 901 20.44 17.78 -18.19
CA VAL A 901 20.63 18.81 -19.19
C VAL A 901 21.91 18.41 -19.91
N GLY A 902 21.79 18.25 -21.21
CA GLY A 902 22.77 17.70 -22.12
C GLY A 902 22.02 17.26 -23.35
#